data_AF-A0AAJ6BFM0-F1
#
_entry.id   AF-A0AAJ6BFM0-F1
#
_cell.length_a   1.000
_cell.length_b   1.000
_cell.length_c   1.000
_cell.angle_alpha   90.00
_cell.angle_beta   90.00
_cell.angle_gamma   90.00
#
_symmetry.space_group_name_H-M   'P 1'
#
loop_
_entity.id
_entity.type
_entity.pdbx_description
1 polymer ?
#
loop_
_entity_poly.entity_id
_entity_poly.type
_entity_poly.pdbx_seq_one_letter_code
_entity_poly.pdbx_strand_id
1 'polypeptide(L)'
;MNLTKKWLPALFLLLLSQLTSNGQPGFLNNRYLTFNAIIRVNQIEVTRDQHIGEDERKLHTPDGIRAFRKAISDGFPGARITWALSWLALHDTSADYTEIRQLVKGYHQQYGDEVTFIPGAYFSNAYNTREQINRDLHDGIRRVTDIMGNNYRPKSIIAGFLAAANQQYLAEKEAIHVCQGNIWSQYAIDNQDGDGSIAYPFYPSKEHFCKPAQGKNDFIDCVNLDGWTMDFLAARRAGFADGFNSRLGVGPIETLGKYGEETGLEEMIYTTAMHFDKGYELNRFGFVTVNWEVSLPYPLSGLTRWLAAIRQRWPATQFITEGDFGLRWRKHFKDNSFNYRFTATGSGIGGSDIDKEIRWFMNKEFRLALLRNTQTGESAKVIDYTRYNIPAQEPKDLTRRWSLMGPINMKQTRAQDTPVLLTALPAADQALVRKYYPALFDKADNLQQEKKLSQYVNPFIGTAATGHTFPGATVPFGLVQPGPETGNFDWDYCSGYHYKDSLIWGFAQTHLNGTGVPDLGDILLQPFTGDINGTDYHSHFNKATEKASPGYYSVELADYNVKAEMTAAAHTAFHQYTYASASPARLLVDLQYGIVSNKRSFLRHVLQADVDIDPNRRWIAGHSEVTAWVRRHYYYVIEFSRPFTQKTQLPANDPAEKGPRYVLDFDLKPGQQLQVKIGLSTVSIENARQNLQQEIPHWEFNTVRNMAGSEWDQYLQRMTIKGSDDLLTNFYTALYHLLMQPNNMADVNGQYRGADDKVLTAADGRYYSTLSLWDTYRAAHPLYTLLTPERVDGFVQTMLAHYDATGLLPRWTLWGKENNCMIGNHAIPVIADAYAKGFRGFDTGKAFAAMDRSSTVNHATSDWDLYLKYGYLPFDLIKEESVSRTLECSYDDYAVSVFAKAIGQHSAAEKYQQRSMYYKNLLDPETRMMRGRDSKGNWRTPFNLFSLSHAGSVGGDYTEGNAWQYTWSVQHDIPGLVKGIGGPTAFTRKLDSLFRLSVATETHLVKDVSGLIGQYAHGNEPSHHVAYLFALNGQPGRTQELLRQITDSFYLNKPDGLSGNDDCGQMSAWYVFTAMGFYPVDPVGGEYILGAPQLPFLQLELPGGKRFTMEARGLSDGKKYVQSVSWNGKPVTGGSLTHATILKGGRLVFIMTDKKP
;
A
#
# COMPACT_ATOMS: atom_id res chain seq x y z
N MET A 1 10.58 4.17 -46.83
CA MET A 1 10.67 5.64 -46.79
C MET A 1 9.53 6.20 -45.94
N ASN A 2 9.88 6.53 -44.70
CA ASN A 2 9.32 7.50 -43.75
C ASN A 2 7.82 7.86 -43.73
N LEU A 3 7.17 7.30 -42.71
CA LEU A 3 6.57 8.01 -41.56
C LEU A 3 5.59 9.15 -41.86
N THR A 4 4.30 8.81 -41.95
CA THR A 4 3.24 9.59 -41.30
C THR A 4 2.13 8.68 -40.75
N LYS A 5 1.57 9.09 -39.60
CA LYS A 5 0.37 8.60 -38.89
C LYS A 5 0.53 7.40 -37.94
N LYS A 6 0.73 7.72 -36.64
CA LYS A 6 0.16 7.01 -35.47
C LYS A 6 0.28 7.90 -34.22
N TRP A 7 -0.77 8.67 -33.92
CA TRP A 7 -1.03 9.33 -32.62
C TRP A 7 -2.56 9.51 -32.47
N LEU A 8 -3.24 8.53 -31.86
CA LEU A 8 -4.64 8.63 -31.40
C LEU A 8 -4.91 7.44 -30.48
N PRO A 9 -4.55 7.56 -29.18
CA PRO A 9 -5.58 7.53 -28.14
C PRO A 9 -5.42 8.61 -27.04
N ALA A 10 -4.42 9.50 -27.15
CA ALA A 10 -4.27 10.64 -26.23
C ALA A 10 -5.31 11.75 -26.46
N LEU A 11 -6.01 11.74 -27.61
CA LEU A 11 -7.01 12.75 -27.95
C LEU A 11 -8.37 12.52 -27.26
N PHE A 12 -8.71 11.29 -26.87
CA PHE A 12 -10.05 10.98 -26.36
C PHE A 12 -10.25 11.38 -24.88
N LEU A 13 -9.18 11.36 -24.08
CA LEU A 13 -9.16 11.92 -22.72
C LEU A 13 -9.04 13.45 -22.71
N LEU A 14 -8.41 14.04 -23.73
CA LEU A 14 -8.46 15.50 -23.93
C LEU A 14 -9.86 15.95 -24.37
N LEU A 15 -10.55 15.19 -25.23
CA LEU A 15 -11.88 15.54 -25.75
C LEU A 15 -12.99 15.48 -24.70
N LEU A 16 -12.89 14.61 -23.69
CA LEU A 16 -13.82 14.62 -22.55
C LEU A 16 -13.54 15.76 -21.54
N SER A 17 -12.31 16.30 -21.51
CA SER A 17 -12.00 17.52 -20.74
C SER A 17 -12.41 18.81 -21.47
N GLN A 18 -12.58 18.75 -22.80
CA GLN A 18 -12.95 19.91 -23.63
C GLN A 18 -14.45 20.07 -23.88
N LEU A 19 -15.29 19.17 -23.35
CA LEU A 19 -16.75 19.27 -23.49
C LEU A 19 -17.47 20.01 -22.35
N THR A 20 -16.74 20.68 -21.45
CA THR A 20 -17.35 21.69 -20.56
C THR A 20 -16.52 22.97 -20.49
N SER A 21 -16.91 23.92 -21.36
CA SER A 21 -16.59 25.36 -21.32
C SER A 21 -15.14 25.80 -21.53
N ASN A 22 -14.96 26.70 -22.50
CA ASN A 22 -13.83 27.62 -22.60
C ASN A 22 -13.53 28.26 -21.23
N GLY A 23 -12.44 27.88 -20.55
CA GLY A 23 -12.06 28.46 -19.27
C GLY A 23 -10.89 27.73 -18.62
N GLN A 24 -10.02 28.45 -17.92
CA GLN A 24 -8.85 27.93 -17.21
C GLN A 24 -9.16 26.73 -16.28
N PRO A 25 -8.18 25.84 -15.99
CA PRO A 25 -8.36 24.74 -15.04
C PRO A 25 -8.87 25.25 -13.68
N GLY A 26 -9.82 24.53 -13.08
CA GLY A 26 -10.46 24.89 -11.80
C GLY A 26 -9.49 24.90 -10.61
N PHE A 27 -9.88 25.50 -9.48
CA PHE A 27 -9.04 25.61 -8.26
C PHE A 27 -8.71 24.26 -7.62
N LEU A 28 -9.71 23.38 -7.51
CA LEU A 28 -9.53 22.02 -7.01
C LEU A 28 -8.72 21.16 -8.01
N ASN A 29 -8.13 20.11 -7.48
CA ASN A 29 -7.22 19.15 -8.12
C ASN A 29 -5.89 19.78 -8.57
N ASN A 30 -5.41 20.80 -7.86
CA ASN A 30 -4.11 21.44 -8.09
C ASN A 30 -3.28 21.53 -6.80
N ARG A 31 -1.98 21.76 -6.99
CA ARG A 31 -1.02 22.08 -5.92
C ARG A 31 -0.50 23.49 -6.13
N TYR A 32 -0.47 24.27 -5.07
CA TYR A 32 -0.07 25.67 -5.10
C TYR A 32 1.12 25.90 -4.18
N LEU A 33 2.17 26.49 -4.74
CA LEU A 33 3.30 27.02 -3.97
C LEU A 33 3.26 28.54 -4.09
N THR A 34 3.31 29.21 -2.94
CA THR A 34 3.47 30.66 -2.81
C THR A 34 4.75 30.96 -2.05
N PHE A 35 5.39 32.07 -2.39
CA PHE A 35 6.68 32.44 -1.84
C PHE A 35 6.76 33.96 -1.73
N ASN A 36 7.01 34.45 -0.53
CA ASN A 36 7.14 35.87 -0.24
C ASN A 36 8.60 36.19 0.11
N ALA A 37 9.22 37.09 -0.63
CA ALA A 37 10.57 37.60 -0.39
C ALA A 37 10.49 38.97 0.26
N ILE A 38 11.09 39.12 1.45
CA ILE A 38 11.02 40.35 2.25
C ILE A 38 12.28 41.19 2.03
N ILE A 39 12.07 42.45 1.67
CA ILE A 39 13.12 43.48 1.56
C ILE A 39 12.80 44.56 2.57
N ARG A 40 13.65 44.71 3.57
CA ARG A 40 13.51 45.71 4.63
C ARG A 40 14.83 46.42 4.89
N VAL A 41 14.81 47.51 5.65
CA VAL A 41 16.03 48.25 6.03
C VAL A 41 16.49 47.82 7.42
N ASN A 42 15.54 47.63 8.34
CA ASN A 42 15.81 47.15 9.68
C ASN A 42 15.01 45.89 9.96
N GLN A 43 15.52 45.05 10.86
CA GLN A 43 14.89 43.77 11.21
C GLN A 43 13.40 43.93 11.58
N ILE A 44 13.07 44.93 12.41
CA ILE A 44 11.69 45.27 12.78
C ILE A 44 11.49 46.78 12.62
N GLU A 45 10.66 47.18 11.67
CA GLU A 45 10.34 48.58 11.40
C GLU A 45 9.02 48.97 12.09
N VAL A 46 9.09 49.19 13.40
CA VAL A 46 7.90 49.32 14.26
C VAL A 46 6.94 50.45 13.86
N THR A 47 7.47 51.59 13.39
CA THR A 47 6.71 52.73 12.85
C THR A 47 7.43 53.31 11.62
N ARG A 48 6.90 54.39 11.01
CA ARG A 48 7.58 55.09 9.89
C ARG A 48 8.94 55.68 10.27
N ASP A 49 9.11 56.00 11.55
CA ASP A 49 10.23 56.77 12.10
C ASP A 49 10.98 56.05 13.23
N GLN A 50 10.50 54.88 13.66
CA GLN A 50 11.13 54.06 14.69
C GLN A 50 11.34 52.64 14.17
N HIS A 51 12.53 52.10 14.44
CA HIS A 51 12.92 50.73 14.13
C HIS A 51 13.63 50.09 15.32
N ILE A 52 13.62 48.76 15.36
CA ILE A 52 14.25 47.92 16.38
C ILE A 52 14.99 46.79 15.64
N GLY A 53 16.17 46.42 16.16
CA GLY A 53 17.02 45.39 15.56
C GLY A 53 18.07 45.97 14.61
N GLU A 54 18.77 45.09 13.90
CA GLU A 54 19.93 45.45 13.09
C GLU A 54 19.54 46.27 11.86
N ASP A 55 20.46 47.16 11.43
CA ASP A 55 20.41 47.79 10.11
C ASP A 55 20.97 46.79 9.08
N GLU A 56 20.08 46.32 8.22
CA GLU A 56 20.34 45.28 7.23
C GLU A 56 20.70 45.85 5.85
N ARG A 57 20.96 47.16 5.72
CA ARG A 57 21.29 47.78 4.41
C ARG A 57 22.45 47.10 3.71
N LYS A 58 23.47 46.71 4.47
CA LYS A 58 24.66 46.02 3.93
C LYS A 58 24.37 44.62 3.39
N LEU A 59 23.24 44.02 3.79
CA LEU A 59 22.82 42.68 3.39
C LEU A 59 21.91 42.72 2.15
N HIS A 60 21.21 43.83 1.93
CA HIS A 60 20.35 44.04 0.77
C HIS A 60 21.10 44.72 -0.37
N THR A 61 21.90 43.94 -1.11
CA THR A 61 22.61 44.44 -2.30
C THR A 61 21.85 44.09 -3.59
N PRO A 62 21.97 44.89 -4.66
CA PRO A 62 21.40 44.55 -5.97
C PRO A 62 21.84 43.16 -6.48
N ASP A 63 23.10 42.80 -6.27
CA ASP A 63 23.62 41.47 -6.64
C ASP A 63 23.00 40.35 -5.82
N GLY A 64 22.77 40.57 -4.52
CA GLY A 64 22.03 39.64 -3.66
C GLY A 64 20.60 39.41 -4.17
N ILE A 65 19.89 40.47 -4.54
CA ILE A 65 18.55 40.39 -5.14
C ILE A 65 18.56 39.60 -6.46
N ARG A 66 19.55 39.83 -7.33
CA ARG A 66 19.72 39.05 -8.57
C ARG A 66 19.99 37.58 -8.29
N ALA A 67 20.91 37.27 -7.38
CA ALA A 67 21.26 35.90 -7.02
C ALA A 67 20.05 35.17 -6.43
N PHE A 68 19.31 35.82 -5.54
CA PHE A 68 18.10 35.27 -4.92
C PHE A 68 17.03 34.94 -5.97
N ARG A 69 16.72 35.89 -6.87
CA ARG A 69 15.73 35.65 -7.93
C ARG A 69 16.19 34.59 -8.93
N LYS A 70 17.50 34.53 -9.22
CA LYS A 70 18.11 33.50 -10.07
C LYS A 70 17.95 32.11 -9.47
N ALA A 71 18.23 31.94 -8.17
CA ALA A 71 18.07 30.66 -7.47
C ALA A 71 16.63 30.10 -7.61
N ILE A 72 15.62 30.98 -7.51
CA ILE A 72 14.22 30.61 -7.73
C ILE A 72 13.98 30.18 -9.18
N SER A 73 14.47 30.93 -10.16
CA SER A 73 14.33 30.58 -11.59
C SER A 73 15.03 29.28 -11.96
N ASP A 74 16.21 29.02 -11.37
CA ASP A 74 16.98 27.81 -11.62
C ASP A 74 16.27 26.58 -11.03
N GLY A 75 15.74 26.70 -9.81
CA GLY A 75 15.02 25.61 -9.14
C GLY A 75 13.63 25.35 -9.75
N PHE A 76 12.91 26.43 -10.11
CA PHE A 76 11.56 26.36 -10.65
C PHE A 76 11.34 27.39 -11.78
N PRO A 77 11.68 27.04 -13.04
CA PRO A 77 11.48 27.92 -14.19
C PRO A 77 10.01 28.34 -14.35
N GLY A 78 9.78 29.63 -14.58
CA GLY A 78 8.43 30.20 -14.72
C GLY A 78 7.71 30.50 -13.40
N ALA A 79 8.38 30.31 -12.25
CA ALA A 79 7.85 30.71 -10.96
C ALA A 79 7.57 32.21 -10.88
N ARG A 80 6.48 32.57 -10.19
CA ARG A 80 6.10 33.95 -9.89
C ARG A 80 5.99 34.10 -8.38
N ILE A 81 6.69 35.07 -7.82
CA ILE A 81 6.78 35.29 -6.37
C ILE A 81 6.24 36.64 -5.95
N THR A 82 6.08 36.86 -4.65
CA THR A 82 5.70 38.16 -4.07
C THR A 82 6.92 38.82 -3.44
N TRP A 83 7.25 40.05 -3.84
CA TRP A 83 8.26 40.90 -3.21
C TRP A 83 7.58 41.88 -2.27
N ALA A 84 7.86 41.82 -0.97
CA ALA A 84 7.29 42.73 0.02
C ALA A 84 8.35 43.71 0.50
N LEU A 85 8.11 45.01 0.26
CA LEU A 85 9.01 46.09 0.67
C LEU A 85 8.46 46.78 1.92
N SER A 86 9.32 46.99 2.91
CA SER A 86 9.00 47.74 4.11
C SER A 86 8.87 49.24 3.85
N TRP A 87 8.40 50.01 4.84
CA TRP A 87 8.24 51.46 4.69
C TRP A 87 9.59 52.13 4.41
N LEU A 88 10.63 51.77 5.16
CA LEU A 88 11.96 52.32 4.94
C LEU A 88 12.52 51.88 3.59
N ALA A 89 12.33 50.62 3.17
CA ALA A 89 12.81 50.14 1.86
C ALA A 89 12.15 50.88 0.68
N LEU A 90 10.90 51.32 0.81
CA LEU A 90 10.20 52.12 -0.20
C LEU A 90 10.72 53.57 -0.30
N HIS A 91 11.34 54.09 0.75
CA HIS A 91 11.78 55.48 0.87
C HIS A 91 13.30 55.66 0.91
N ASP A 92 14.06 54.59 1.09
CA ASP A 92 15.53 54.65 1.18
C ASP A 92 16.14 55.15 -0.14
N THR A 93 16.88 56.25 -0.09
CA THR A 93 17.45 56.91 -1.28
C THR A 93 18.87 56.46 -1.61
N SER A 94 19.41 55.45 -0.93
CA SER A 94 20.71 54.88 -1.29
C SER A 94 20.68 54.31 -2.72
N ALA A 95 21.87 54.22 -3.33
CA ALA A 95 22.03 53.66 -4.67
C ALA A 95 21.47 52.23 -4.73
N ASP A 96 21.82 51.41 -3.75
CA ASP A 96 21.40 50.01 -3.65
C ASP A 96 19.87 49.87 -3.61
N TYR A 97 19.16 50.54 -2.69
CA TYR A 97 17.69 50.43 -2.63
C TYR A 97 17.00 51.04 -3.85
N THR A 98 17.60 52.07 -4.46
CA THR A 98 17.10 52.61 -5.73
C THR A 98 17.19 51.57 -6.85
N GLU A 99 18.31 50.87 -6.96
CA GLU A 99 18.50 49.80 -7.93
C GLU A 99 17.63 48.59 -7.62
N ILE A 100 17.53 48.16 -6.36
CA ILE A 100 16.67 47.05 -5.93
C ILE A 100 15.21 47.29 -6.32
N ARG A 101 14.69 48.51 -6.13
CA ARG A 101 13.35 48.88 -6.59
C ARG A 101 13.19 48.78 -8.11
N GLN A 102 14.22 49.13 -8.88
CA GLN A 102 14.20 48.91 -10.33
C GLN A 102 14.27 47.42 -10.70
N LEU A 103 15.00 46.60 -9.94
CA LEU A 103 15.08 45.16 -10.17
C LEU A 103 13.75 44.47 -9.94
N VAL A 104 13.10 44.68 -8.78
CA VAL A 104 11.79 44.06 -8.50
C VAL A 104 10.72 44.55 -9.48
N LYS A 105 10.79 45.81 -9.92
CA LYS A 105 9.95 46.32 -11.01
C LYS A 105 10.21 45.61 -12.33
N GLY A 106 11.48 45.37 -12.67
CA GLY A 106 11.88 44.57 -13.83
C GLY A 106 11.39 43.12 -13.74
N TYR A 107 11.46 42.50 -12.56
CA TYR A 107 10.97 41.14 -12.33
C TYR A 107 9.46 41.00 -12.44
N HIS A 108 8.70 42.02 -12.03
CA HIS A 108 7.27 42.09 -12.34
C HIS A 108 7.02 42.04 -13.85
N GLN A 109 7.76 42.83 -14.63
CA GLN A 109 7.60 42.88 -16.09
C GLN A 109 8.06 41.58 -16.77
N GLN A 110 9.15 40.98 -16.28
CA GLN A 110 9.78 39.81 -16.89
C GLN A 110 9.07 38.50 -16.52
N TYR A 111 8.74 38.33 -15.24
CA TYR A 111 8.23 37.06 -14.70
C TYR A 111 6.75 37.15 -14.31
N GLY A 112 6.21 38.34 -14.09
CA GLY A 112 4.89 38.51 -13.49
C GLY A 112 4.89 38.35 -11.97
N ASP A 113 6.04 38.59 -11.33
CA ASP A 113 6.16 38.69 -9.86
C ASP A 113 5.25 39.81 -9.33
N GLU A 114 4.76 39.69 -8.11
CA GLU A 114 3.97 40.71 -7.42
C GLU A 114 4.90 41.57 -6.55
N VAL A 115 4.66 42.88 -6.49
CA VAL A 115 5.40 43.82 -5.62
C VAL A 115 4.39 44.46 -4.68
N THR A 116 4.61 44.33 -3.38
CA THR A 116 3.67 44.78 -2.36
C THR A 116 4.37 45.43 -1.17
N PHE A 117 3.57 45.94 -0.25
CA PHE A 117 3.98 46.60 0.97
C PHE A 117 3.88 45.65 2.17
N ILE A 118 4.86 45.73 3.07
CA ILE A 118 4.83 45.08 4.38
C ILE A 118 4.86 46.13 5.51
N PRO A 119 3.71 46.42 6.16
CA PRO A 119 3.68 47.35 7.28
C PRO A 119 4.36 46.74 8.49
N GLY A 120 5.18 47.53 9.19
CA GLY A 120 5.71 47.11 10.49
C GLY A 120 6.79 46.01 10.45
N ALA A 121 7.26 45.60 9.25
CA ALA A 121 8.10 44.42 9.05
C ALA A 121 7.60 43.17 9.82
N TYR A 122 6.31 42.83 9.66
CA TYR A 122 5.53 41.72 10.28
C TYR A 122 4.71 42.03 11.54
N PHE A 123 4.98 43.12 12.26
CA PHE A 123 4.39 43.31 13.59
C PHE A 123 3.65 44.65 13.77
N SER A 124 3.06 45.18 12.69
CA SER A 124 2.46 46.53 12.68
C SER A 124 1.48 46.80 13.83
N ASN A 125 0.51 45.91 14.09
CA ASN A 125 -0.49 46.07 15.16
C ASN A 125 0.07 45.97 16.59
N ALA A 126 1.31 45.53 16.75
CA ALA A 126 1.96 45.50 18.05
C ALA A 126 2.64 46.81 18.44
N TYR A 127 2.80 47.72 17.47
CA TYR A 127 3.53 48.98 17.66
C TYR A 127 2.75 50.20 17.19
N ASN A 128 1.66 50.02 16.45
CA ASN A 128 0.82 51.10 15.98
C ASN A 128 -0.67 50.86 16.22
N THR A 129 -1.40 51.98 16.29
CA THR A 129 -2.85 51.98 16.31
C THR A 129 -3.42 51.53 14.97
N ARG A 130 -4.63 50.97 14.98
CA ARG A 130 -5.32 50.54 13.76
C ARG A 130 -5.49 51.70 12.78
N GLU A 131 -5.72 52.91 13.28
CA GLU A 131 -5.86 54.13 12.49
C GLU A 131 -4.56 54.54 11.82
N GLN A 132 -3.42 54.47 12.53
CA GLN A 132 -2.11 54.74 11.94
C GLN A 132 -1.76 53.68 10.90
N ILE A 133 -2.04 52.40 11.16
CA ILE A 133 -1.79 51.31 10.23
C ILE A 133 -2.61 51.49 8.95
N ASN A 134 -3.88 51.93 9.04
CA ASN A 134 -4.66 52.25 7.85
C ASN A 134 -4.01 53.36 7.01
N ARG A 135 -3.43 54.39 7.65
CA ARG A 135 -2.64 55.42 6.93
C ARG A 135 -1.39 54.84 6.29
N ASP A 136 -0.68 53.96 6.99
CA ASP A 136 0.54 53.30 6.50
C ASP A 136 0.25 52.38 5.32
N LEU A 137 -0.85 51.63 5.39
CA LEU A 137 -1.35 50.81 4.28
C LEU A 137 -1.67 51.70 3.07
N HIS A 138 -2.46 52.76 3.26
CA HIS A 138 -2.83 53.68 2.17
C HIS A 138 -1.59 54.27 1.49
N ASP A 139 -0.70 54.88 2.27
CA ASP A 139 0.48 55.57 1.74
C ASP A 139 1.50 54.56 1.17
N GLY A 140 1.66 53.40 1.81
CA GLY A 140 2.55 52.34 1.36
C GLY A 140 2.10 51.73 0.03
N ILE A 141 0.81 51.42 -0.10
CA ILE A 141 0.21 50.96 -1.37
C ILE A 141 0.39 52.02 -2.45
N ARG A 142 0.12 53.29 -2.14
CA ARG A 142 0.33 54.40 -3.08
C ARG A 142 1.77 54.50 -3.51
N ARG A 143 2.72 54.38 -2.58
CA ARG A 143 4.15 54.44 -2.87
C ARG A 143 4.60 53.28 -3.76
N VAL A 144 4.08 52.07 -3.53
CA VAL A 144 4.29 50.92 -4.43
C VAL A 144 3.73 51.22 -5.82
N THR A 145 2.51 51.76 -5.92
CA THR A 145 1.91 52.20 -7.19
C THR A 145 2.80 53.22 -7.91
N ASP A 146 3.36 54.21 -7.21
CA ASP A 146 4.22 55.23 -7.79
C ASP A 146 5.53 54.64 -8.33
N ILE A 147 6.14 53.70 -7.59
CA ILE A 147 7.38 53.01 -8.01
C ILE A 147 7.11 52.16 -9.27
N MET A 148 6.03 51.39 -9.25
CA MET A 148 5.69 50.45 -10.31
C MET A 148 5.15 51.14 -11.57
N GLY A 149 4.42 52.24 -11.42
CA GLY A 149 3.77 52.97 -12.51
C GLY A 149 2.63 52.16 -13.18
N ASN A 150 2.17 52.62 -14.34
CA ASN A 150 1.20 51.90 -15.19
C ASN A 150 -0.09 51.44 -14.48
N ASN A 151 -0.64 52.27 -13.58
CA ASN A 151 -1.82 51.96 -12.75
C ASN A 151 -1.68 50.66 -11.94
N TYR A 152 -0.44 50.25 -11.63
CA TYR A 152 -0.17 49.06 -10.84
C TYR A 152 -0.81 49.16 -9.45
N ARG A 153 -1.44 48.07 -9.02
CA ARG A 153 -1.93 47.90 -7.66
C ARG A 153 -1.60 46.49 -7.19
N PRO A 154 -1.04 46.32 -5.97
CA PRO A 154 -0.78 44.99 -5.43
C PRO A 154 -2.09 44.22 -5.23
N LYS A 155 -2.02 42.89 -5.31
CA LYS A 155 -3.18 42.00 -5.13
C LYS A 155 -3.32 41.53 -3.68
N SER A 156 -2.21 41.54 -2.94
CA SER A 156 -2.10 41.11 -1.54
C SER A 156 -1.29 42.09 -0.71
N ILE A 157 -1.43 42.04 0.62
CA ILE A 157 -0.54 42.70 1.60
C ILE A 157 0.11 41.62 2.47
N ILE A 158 1.39 41.77 2.78
CA ILE A 158 2.13 40.88 3.70
C ILE A 158 2.32 41.61 5.02
N ALA A 159 1.79 41.12 6.12
CA ALA A 159 1.78 41.89 7.36
C ALA A 159 2.11 41.08 8.62
N GLY A 160 2.22 39.75 8.54
CA GLY A 160 2.47 38.88 9.70
C GLY A 160 1.28 38.78 10.63
N PHE A 161 0.98 39.87 11.34
CA PHE A 161 -0.21 40.06 12.17
C PHE A 161 -0.93 41.33 11.75
N LEU A 162 -2.11 41.18 11.12
CA LEU A 162 -2.96 42.31 10.74
C LEU A 162 -4.35 42.18 11.34
N ALA A 163 -4.72 43.14 12.18
CA ALA A 163 -6.01 43.18 12.88
C ALA A 163 -7.19 43.14 11.90
N ALA A 164 -8.31 42.54 12.34
CA ALA A 164 -9.53 42.40 11.55
C ALA A 164 -10.02 43.76 11.01
N ALA A 165 -9.95 44.82 11.82
CA ALA A 165 -10.32 46.17 11.39
C ALA A 165 -9.43 46.71 10.26
N ASN A 166 -8.14 46.37 10.25
CA ASN A 166 -7.21 46.75 9.18
C ASN A 166 -7.45 45.91 7.92
N GLN A 167 -7.74 44.61 8.04
CA GLN A 167 -8.15 43.78 6.91
C GLN A 167 -9.48 44.23 6.30
N GLN A 168 -10.42 44.71 7.13
CA GLN A 168 -11.67 45.32 6.66
C GLN A 168 -11.39 46.63 5.90
N TYR A 169 -10.48 47.46 6.41
CA TYR A 169 -10.03 48.66 5.69
C TYR A 169 -9.42 48.31 4.32
N LEU A 170 -8.58 47.27 4.23
CA LEU A 170 -8.02 46.80 2.96
C LEU A 170 -9.12 46.44 1.95
N ALA A 171 -10.12 45.66 2.36
CA ALA A 171 -11.19 45.23 1.47
C ALA A 171 -12.11 46.39 1.05
N GLU A 172 -12.49 47.26 2.00
CA GLU A 172 -13.52 48.29 1.76
C GLU A 172 -12.97 49.61 1.21
N LYS A 173 -11.74 49.98 1.56
CA LYS A 173 -11.14 51.28 1.22
C LYS A 173 -10.02 51.15 0.19
N GLU A 174 -9.25 50.08 0.24
CA GLU A 174 -8.15 49.85 -0.69
C GLU A 174 -8.48 48.86 -1.81
N ALA A 175 -9.65 48.21 -1.79
CA ALA A 175 -10.03 47.16 -2.74
C ALA A 175 -8.98 46.03 -2.86
N ILE A 176 -8.30 45.71 -1.75
CA ILE A 176 -7.36 44.59 -1.64
C ILE A 176 -8.02 43.47 -0.84
N HIS A 177 -8.14 42.29 -1.46
CA HIS A 177 -8.93 41.18 -0.95
C HIS A 177 -8.10 39.96 -0.52
N VAL A 178 -6.78 40.10 -0.41
CA VAL A 178 -5.87 39.04 0.04
C VAL A 178 -4.88 39.63 1.02
N CYS A 179 -4.63 38.95 2.13
CA CYS A 179 -3.63 39.36 3.10
C CYS A 179 -2.96 38.13 3.70
N GLN A 180 -1.63 38.11 3.72
CA GLN A 180 -0.88 37.29 4.67
C GLN A 180 -0.94 38.01 6.02
N GLY A 181 -2.01 37.76 6.76
CA GLY A 181 -2.38 38.52 7.96
C GLY A 181 -2.26 37.73 9.27
N ASN A 182 -1.88 36.46 9.20
CA ASN A 182 -1.58 35.65 10.39
C ASN A 182 -0.31 34.79 10.22
N ILE A 183 0.53 34.78 11.25
CA ILE A 183 1.53 33.75 11.52
C ILE A 183 1.11 33.21 12.89
N TRP A 184 0.23 32.22 12.90
CA TRP A 184 -0.71 32.03 14.00
C TRP A 184 0.00 31.58 15.31
N SER A 185 -0.02 32.44 16.33
CA SER A 185 0.58 32.21 17.66
C SER A 185 -0.41 31.49 18.60
N GLN A 186 0.04 30.41 19.26
CA GLN A 186 -0.73 29.73 20.32
C GLN A 186 -0.38 30.20 21.75
N TYR A 187 0.69 30.95 21.96
CA TYR A 187 0.99 31.80 23.13
C TYR A 187 2.39 32.44 22.92
N ALA A 188 2.77 33.41 23.75
CA ALA A 188 4.02 34.16 23.60
C ALA A 188 5.25 33.40 24.15
N ILE A 189 5.84 32.49 23.39
CA ILE A 189 7.10 31.79 23.79
C ILE A 189 8.17 31.90 22.70
N ASP A 190 8.36 33.11 22.18
CA ASP A 190 9.53 33.45 21.36
C ASP A 190 9.85 34.95 21.42
N ASN A 191 10.04 35.54 22.60
CA ASN A 191 10.17 37.01 22.72
C ASN A 191 9.06 37.82 22.02
N GLN A 192 7.93 37.15 21.72
CA GLN A 192 6.83 37.64 20.90
C GLN A 192 7.05 37.66 19.36
N ASP A 193 7.93 36.83 18.78
CA ASP A 193 8.27 36.75 17.34
C ASP A 193 7.46 35.72 16.52
N GLY A 194 6.47 35.04 17.11
CA GLY A 194 5.54 34.13 16.42
C GLY A 194 5.84 32.64 16.62
N ASP A 195 4.80 31.80 16.59
CA ASP A 195 4.90 30.33 16.65
C ASP A 195 4.52 29.73 15.29
N GLY A 196 4.99 28.51 15.01
CA GLY A 196 4.53 27.77 13.84
C GLY A 196 3.05 27.40 13.92
N SER A 197 2.31 27.67 12.84
CA SER A 197 0.89 27.36 12.68
C SER A 197 0.59 26.50 11.46
N ILE A 198 -0.61 25.93 11.45
CA ILE A 198 -1.10 25.21 10.27
C ILE A 198 -1.51 26.24 9.21
N ALA A 199 -0.87 26.16 8.05
CA ALA A 199 -1.25 26.99 6.92
C ALA A 199 -2.62 26.58 6.36
N TYR A 200 -3.64 27.44 6.50
CA TYR A 200 -4.91 27.28 5.79
C TYR A 200 -5.61 28.63 5.50
N PRO A 201 -6.26 28.77 4.33
CA PRO A 201 -6.95 30.00 3.93
C PRO A 201 -8.37 30.11 4.52
N PHE A 202 -8.77 31.31 4.94
CA PHE A 202 -10.14 31.61 5.38
C PHE A 202 -10.45 33.12 5.31
N TYR A 203 -11.72 33.49 5.48
CA TYR A 203 -12.16 34.87 5.67
C TYR A 203 -12.30 35.19 7.16
N PRO A 204 -11.65 36.25 7.67
CA PRO A 204 -11.64 36.53 9.11
C PRO A 204 -12.94 37.17 9.58
N SER A 205 -13.23 37.00 10.87
CA SER A 205 -14.31 37.64 11.59
C SER A 205 -13.92 39.06 11.99
N LYS A 206 -14.89 39.99 12.00
CA LYS A 206 -14.72 41.35 12.56
C LYS A 206 -14.30 41.35 14.03
N GLU A 207 -14.52 40.25 14.75
CA GLU A 207 -14.13 40.10 16.14
C GLU A 207 -12.62 39.87 16.33
N HIS A 208 -12.01 39.06 15.45
CA HIS A 208 -10.61 38.65 15.57
C HIS A 208 -10.09 38.03 14.27
N PHE A 209 -8.91 38.46 13.80
CA PHE A 209 -8.34 37.98 12.53
C PHE A 209 -8.03 36.47 12.50
N CYS A 210 -7.60 35.85 13.61
CA CYS A 210 -7.46 34.37 13.71
C CYS A 210 -8.79 33.57 13.77
N LYS A 211 -9.95 34.24 13.80
CA LYS A 211 -11.26 33.57 13.88
C LYS A 211 -11.92 33.63 12.49
N PRO A 212 -12.31 32.51 11.88
CA PRO A 212 -13.14 32.53 10.68
C PRO A 212 -14.47 33.25 10.93
N ALA A 213 -14.93 34.05 9.97
CA ALA A 213 -16.26 34.65 10.00
C ALA A 213 -17.36 33.59 10.07
N GLN A 214 -18.37 33.82 10.91
CA GLN A 214 -19.49 32.89 11.16
C GLN A 214 -20.69 33.16 10.24
N GLY A 215 -20.86 34.38 9.77
CA GLY A 215 -21.94 34.77 8.87
C GLY A 215 -21.69 36.13 8.22
N LYS A 216 -22.70 36.67 7.51
CA LYS A 216 -22.56 37.91 6.73
C LYS A 216 -22.26 39.14 7.59
N ASN A 217 -22.71 39.17 8.84
CA ASN A 217 -22.58 40.35 9.70
C ASN A 217 -21.15 40.57 10.21
N ASP A 218 -20.40 39.48 10.41
CA ASP A 218 -19.01 39.49 10.87
C ASP A 218 -18.01 39.15 9.76
N PHE A 219 -18.44 38.98 8.52
CA PHE A 219 -17.60 38.69 7.36
C PHE A 219 -16.75 39.89 6.93
N ILE A 220 -15.46 39.64 6.69
CA ILE A 220 -14.54 40.55 6.02
C ILE A 220 -14.12 39.90 4.69
N ASP A 221 -14.34 40.60 3.58
CA ASP A 221 -13.99 40.12 2.23
C ASP A 221 -12.48 40.29 1.93
N CYS A 222 -11.66 39.71 2.78
CA CYS A 222 -10.21 39.61 2.63
C CYS A 222 -9.81 38.18 2.97
N VAL A 223 -9.21 37.44 2.04
CA VAL A 223 -8.70 36.09 2.30
C VAL A 223 -7.47 36.24 3.18
N ASN A 224 -7.58 35.80 4.43
CA ASN A 224 -6.49 35.76 5.39
C ASN A 224 -5.70 34.47 5.18
N LEU A 225 -4.41 34.62 4.89
CA LEU A 225 -3.47 33.56 4.56
C LEU A 225 -2.35 33.49 5.60
N ASP A 226 -1.86 32.28 5.83
CA ASP A 226 -0.71 32.04 6.70
C ASP A 226 0.59 32.43 6.01
N GLY A 227 1.60 32.85 6.77
CA GLY A 227 2.90 33.23 6.24
C GLY A 227 3.85 32.06 6.05
N TRP A 228 3.60 30.92 6.70
CA TRP A 228 4.60 29.87 6.69
C TRP A 228 4.07 28.45 6.99
N THR A 229 4.51 27.47 6.21
CA THR A 229 4.14 26.06 6.35
C THR A 229 5.10 25.31 7.27
N MET A 230 4.54 24.62 8.26
CA MET A 230 5.28 24.07 9.39
C MET A 230 5.07 22.57 9.53
N ASP A 231 6.03 21.89 10.16
CA ASP A 231 5.81 20.54 10.68
C ASP A 231 4.83 20.59 11.86
N PHE A 232 3.72 19.85 11.75
CA PHE A 232 2.64 19.89 12.75
C PHE A 232 3.00 19.27 14.11
N LEU A 233 4.03 18.43 14.17
CA LEU A 233 4.52 17.83 15.40
C LEU A 233 5.49 18.75 16.12
N ALA A 234 6.47 19.28 15.39
CA ALA A 234 7.36 20.30 15.92
C ALA A 234 6.55 21.52 16.39
N ALA A 235 5.53 21.91 15.63
CA ALA A 235 4.60 22.98 15.98
C ALA A 235 3.77 22.73 17.25
N ARG A 236 3.80 21.57 17.91
CA ARG A 236 3.19 21.42 19.25
C ARG A 236 4.04 21.95 20.38
N ARG A 237 5.35 21.97 20.17
CA ARG A 237 6.30 22.31 21.23
C ARG A 237 6.23 23.81 21.48
N ALA A 238 6.46 24.24 22.71
CA ALA A 238 6.72 25.65 22.96
C ALA A 238 7.95 26.09 22.17
N GLY A 239 7.99 27.35 21.71
CA GLY A 239 9.14 27.88 20.97
C GLY A 239 10.44 27.65 21.75
N PHE A 240 11.46 27.13 21.07
CA PHE A 240 12.79 26.81 21.62
C PHE A 240 12.82 25.80 22.78
N ALA A 241 11.71 25.14 23.10
CA ALA A 241 11.66 24.15 24.17
C ALA A 241 12.37 22.86 23.77
N ASP A 242 13.05 22.24 24.74
CA ASP A 242 13.78 20.96 24.57
C ASP A 242 14.79 20.96 23.42
N GLY A 243 15.35 22.12 23.06
CA GLY A 243 16.30 22.27 21.94
C GLY A 243 15.65 22.27 20.56
N PHE A 244 14.32 22.21 20.47
CA PHE A 244 13.54 22.20 19.22
C PHE A 244 12.96 23.56 18.89
N ASN A 245 12.57 23.77 17.64
CA ASN A 245 11.89 25.01 17.23
C ASN A 245 10.47 24.70 16.78
N SER A 246 9.49 25.37 17.39
CA SER A 246 8.08 25.28 16.97
C SER A 246 7.87 25.81 15.55
N ARG A 247 8.85 26.55 15.04
CA ARG A 247 8.95 27.08 13.70
C ARG A 247 9.68 26.15 12.71
N LEU A 248 9.86 24.86 12.99
CA LEU A 248 10.41 23.92 12.00
C LEU A 248 9.45 23.70 10.82
N GLY A 249 9.96 23.75 9.59
CA GLY A 249 9.13 23.54 8.39
C GLY A 249 9.83 23.90 7.08
N VAL A 250 9.13 24.65 6.21
CA VAL A 250 9.67 25.00 4.88
C VAL A 250 10.54 26.26 4.83
N GLY A 251 10.90 26.84 5.97
CA GLY A 251 11.57 28.15 6.01
C GLY A 251 12.98 28.08 6.52
N PRO A 252 13.78 29.10 6.17
CA PRO A 252 15.21 28.89 6.07
C PRO A 252 15.94 28.94 7.42
N ILE A 253 15.53 29.76 8.39
CA ILE A 253 16.29 29.93 9.63
C ILE A 253 16.24 28.65 10.48
N GLU A 254 15.05 28.11 10.63
CA GLU A 254 14.72 27.04 11.57
C GLU A 254 14.98 25.67 11.00
N THR A 255 15.06 25.58 9.68
CA THR A 255 15.31 24.33 8.97
C THR A 255 16.73 24.30 8.40
N LEU A 256 17.03 25.08 7.36
CA LEU A 256 18.36 25.07 6.73
C LEU A 256 19.44 25.65 7.64
N GLY A 257 19.17 26.78 8.31
CA GLY A 257 20.12 27.45 9.19
C GLY A 257 20.45 26.61 10.43
N LYS A 258 19.47 25.88 10.96
CA LYS A 258 19.63 25.07 12.17
C LYS A 258 20.18 23.66 11.91
N TYR A 259 19.75 23.00 10.85
CA TYR A 259 20.09 21.59 10.58
C TYR A 259 21.05 21.39 9.40
N GLY A 260 21.49 22.47 8.76
CA GLY A 260 22.34 22.42 7.58
C GLY A 260 21.54 22.09 6.30
N GLU A 261 22.22 22.12 5.16
CA GLU A 261 21.56 22.03 3.85
C GLU A 261 20.91 20.66 3.60
N GLU A 262 21.57 19.56 3.94
CA GLU A 262 21.04 18.20 3.67
C GLU A 262 19.83 17.87 4.55
N THR A 263 20.01 17.83 5.87
CA THR A 263 18.92 17.53 6.82
C THR A 263 17.81 18.59 6.78
N GLY A 264 18.17 19.86 6.56
CA GLY A 264 17.18 20.91 6.36
C GLY A 264 16.37 20.69 5.08
N LEU A 265 16.99 20.31 3.97
CA LEU A 265 16.28 20.01 2.74
C LEU A 265 15.32 18.82 2.90
N GLU A 266 15.73 17.76 3.61
CA GLU A 266 14.87 16.62 3.95
C GLU A 266 13.60 17.07 4.68
N GLU A 267 13.76 17.90 5.71
CA GLU A 267 12.66 18.43 6.51
C GLU A 267 11.74 19.36 5.70
N MET A 268 12.31 20.23 4.84
CA MET A 268 11.52 21.09 3.95
C MET A 268 10.72 20.27 2.93
N ILE A 269 11.28 19.18 2.38
CA ILE A 269 10.58 18.29 1.45
C ILE A 269 9.49 17.51 2.17
N TYR A 270 9.78 17.00 3.37
CA TYR A 270 8.82 16.31 4.22
C TYR A 270 7.62 17.21 4.54
N THR A 271 7.88 18.44 4.99
CA THR A 271 6.82 19.42 5.30
C THR A 271 5.97 19.76 4.06
N THR A 272 6.59 19.91 2.89
CA THR A 272 5.85 20.09 1.63
C THR A 272 4.96 18.87 1.32
N ALA A 273 5.48 17.65 1.52
CA ALA A 273 4.75 16.41 1.23
C ALA A 273 3.49 16.24 2.09
N MET A 274 3.50 16.68 3.35
CA MET A 274 2.30 16.68 4.20
C MET A 274 1.11 17.37 3.54
N HIS A 275 1.37 18.47 2.83
CA HIS A 275 0.36 19.26 2.13
C HIS A 275 0.09 18.74 0.71
N PHE A 276 1.11 18.31 -0.02
CA PHE A 276 1.01 17.95 -1.44
C PHE A 276 0.66 16.48 -1.69
N ASP A 277 0.82 15.60 -0.70
CA ASP A 277 0.44 14.18 -0.78
C ASP A 277 -0.86 13.95 -0.01
N LYS A 278 -0.78 13.64 1.28
CA LYS A 278 -1.98 13.29 2.07
C LYS A 278 -2.93 14.47 2.24
N GLY A 279 -2.41 15.69 2.43
CA GLY A 279 -3.23 16.91 2.43
C GLY A 279 -3.99 17.11 1.12
N TYR A 280 -3.34 16.88 -0.02
CA TYR A 280 -3.98 16.96 -1.33
C TYR A 280 -5.08 15.91 -1.50
N GLU A 281 -4.84 14.67 -1.06
CA GLU A 281 -5.86 13.60 -1.07
C GLU A 281 -7.10 13.99 -0.24
N LEU A 282 -6.88 14.50 0.97
CA LEU A 282 -7.95 14.82 1.92
C LEU A 282 -8.76 16.06 1.53
N ASN A 283 -8.14 17.03 0.86
CA ASN A 283 -8.72 18.35 0.59
C ASN A 283 -8.99 18.62 -0.89
N ARG A 284 -8.53 17.73 -1.78
CA ARG A 284 -8.57 17.90 -3.25
C ARG A 284 -7.79 19.11 -3.74
N PHE A 285 -6.90 19.69 -2.93
CA PHE A 285 -5.86 20.64 -3.37
C PHE A 285 -4.76 20.67 -2.31
N GLY A 286 -3.55 21.07 -2.71
CA GLY A 286 -2.41 21.29 -1.82
C GLY A 286 -2.01 22.75 -1.84
N PHE A 287 -1.65 23.31 -0.68
CA PHE A 287 -1.14 24.67 -0.57
C PHE A 287 0.04 24.69 0.39
N VAL A 288 1.17 25.18 -0.11
CA VAL A 288 2.38 25.44 0.66
C VAL A 288 2.76 26.90 0.44
N THR A 289 3.08 27.57 1.54
CA THR A 289 3.50 28.98 1.59
C THR A 289 4.71 29.14 2.47
N VAL A 290 5.55 30.11 2.11
CA VAL A 290 6.79 30.41 2.82
C VAL A 290 7.17 31.87 2.68
N ASN A 291 7.79 32.38 3.74
CA ASN A 291 8.40 33.69 3.80
C ASN A 291 9.93 33.56 3.90
N TRP A 292 10.66 34.32 3.08
CA TRP A 292 12.12 34.39 3.11
C TRP A 292 12.56 35.85 3.22
N GLU A 293 13.25 36.17 4.31
CA GLU A 293 13.87 37.47 4.49
C GLU A 293 15.20 37.47 3.75
N VAL A 294 15.38 38.38 2.79
CA VAL A 294 16.53 38.34 1.86
C VAL A 294 17.85 38.70 2.55
N SER A 295 17.80 39.40 3.70
CA SER A 295 18.98 39.76 4.50
C SER A 295 19.69 38.57 5.14
N LEU A 296 19.02 37.44 5.31
CA LEU A 296 19.51 36.34 6.12
C LEU A 296 20.62 35.53 5.40
N PRO A 297 21.72 35.17 6.10
CA PRO A 297 22.92 34.58 5.48
C PRO A 297 22.81 33.06 5.29
N TYR A 298 21.88 32.58 4.44
CA TYR A 298 21.74 31.14 4.15
C TYR A 298 22.13 30.78 2.71
N PRO A 299 22.55 29.52 2.45
CA PRO A 299 22.92 29.08 1.10
C PRO A 299 21.70 29.06 0.16
N LEU A 300 21.78 29.82 -0.94
CA LEU A 300 20.76 29.79 -2.01
C LEU A 300 20.71 28.44 -2.75
N SER A 301 21.72 27.59 -2.57
CA SER A 301 21.73 26.20 -3.03
C SER A 301 20.57 25.41 -2.42
N GLY A 302 20.31 25.55 -1.11
CA GLY A 302 19.19 24.90 -0.43
C GLY A 302 17.84 25.30 -1.02
N LEU A 303 17.63 26.60 -1.27
CA LEU A 303 16.44 27.11 -1.96
C LEU A 303 16.26 26.49 -3.34
N THR A 304 17.31 26.54 -4.16
CA THR A 304 17.30 26.01 -5.52
C THR A 304 16.97 24.51 -5.52
N ARG A 305 17.58 23.75 -4.62
CA ARG A 305 17.38 22.30 -4.48
C ARG A 305 15.98 21.95 -3.99
N TRP A 306 15.46 22.66 -2.99
CA TRP A 306 14.08 22.46 -2.51
C TRP A 306 13.07 22.70 -3.63
N LEU A 307 13.20 23.81 -4.36
CA LEU A 307 12.33 24.13 -5.49
C LEU A 307 12.45 23.12 -6.63
N ALA A 308 13.66 22.67 -6.95
CA ALA A 308 13.89 21.62 -7.94
C ALA A 308 13.26 20.29 -7.52
N ALA A 309 13.38 19.92 -6.24
CA ALA A 309 12.76 18.71 -5.69
C ALA A 309 11.23 18.79 -5.74
N ILE A 310 10.63 19.95 -5.45
CA ILE A 310 9.19 20.15 -5.60
C ILE A 310 8.76 19.91 -7.05
N ARG A 311 9.47 20.50 -8.01
CA ARG A 311 9.17 20.35 -9.44
C ARG A 311 9.32 18.90 -9.90
N GLN A 312 10.33 18.19 -9.39
CA GLN A 312 10.59 16.80 -9.73
C GLN A 312 9.51 15.86 -9.16
N ARG A 313 9.16 16.03 -7.88
CA ARG A 313 8.19 15.16 -7.19
C ARG A 313 6.74 15.51 -7.51
N TRP A 314 6.43 16.79 -7.71
CA TRP A 314 5.09 17.29 -8.02
C TRP A 314 5.11 18.22 -9.25
N PRO A 315 5.27 17.69 -10.47
CA PRO A 315 5.50 18.49 -11.68
C PRO A 315 4.32 19.37 -12.09
N ALA A 316 3.10 19.08 -11.63
CA ALA A 316 1.90 19.89 -11.89
C ALA A 316 1.71 21.05 -10.87
N THR A 317 2.69 21.30 -10.00
CA THR A 317 2.61 22.38 -9.01
C THR A 317 2.58 23.74 -9.70
N GLN A 318 1.65 24.59 -9.28
CA GLN A 318 1.54 25.96 -9.75
C GLN A 318 2.25 26.88 -8.76
N PHE A 319 3.42 27.40 -9.17
CA PHE A 319 4.16 28.38 -8.39
C PHE A 319 3.69 29.79 -8.77
N ILE A 320 2.85 30.37 -7.91
CA ILE A 320 2.15 31.64 -8.16
C ILE A 320 2.33 32.62 -6.98
N THR A 321 2.02 33.90 -7.22
CA THR A 321 2.09 34.92 -6.17
C THR A 321 1.01 34.71 -5.11
N GLU A 322 1.24 35.24 -3.91
CA GLU A 322 0.30 35.16 -2.78
C GLU A 322 -1.07 35.72 -3.17
N GLY A 323 -1.09 36.90 -3.81
CA GLY A 323 -2.31 37.53 -4.28
C GLY A 323 -3.05 36.72 -5.35
N ASP A 324 -2.33 36.07 -6.26
CA ASP A 324 -2.97 35.19 -7.26
C ASP A 324 -3.62 33.97 -6.62
N PHE A 325 -2.97 33.35 -5.62
CA PHE A 325 -3.57 32.25 -4.89
C PHE A 325 -4.83 32.70 -4.14
N GLY A 326 -4.74 33.79 -3.36
CA GLY A 326 -5.86 34.30 -2.57
C GLY A 326 -7.04 34.75 -3.44
N LEU A 327 -6.79 35.37 -4.61
CA LEU A 327 -7.88 35.75 -5.53
C LEU A 327 -8.54 34.53 -6.17
N ARG A 328 -7.80 33.46 -6.43
CA ARG A 328 -8.37 32.20 -6.92
C ARG A 328 -9.19 31.50 -5.83
N TRP A 329 -8.69 31.50 -4.59
CA TRP A 329 -9.46 31.05 -3.42
C TRP A 329 -10.77 31.83 -3.33
N ARG A 330 -10.71 33.17 -3.33
CA ARG A 330 -11.89 34.05 -3.29
C ARG A 330 -12.85 33.87 -4.46
N LYS A 331 -12.33 33.53 -5.64
CA LYS A 331 -13.17 33.22 -6.78
C LYS A 331 -13.96 31.93 -6.54
N HIS A 332 -13.33 30.92 -5.95
CA HIS A 332 -13.88 29.58 -5.77
C HIS A 332 -14.72 29.41 -4.50
N PHE A 333 -14.26 29.93 -3.37
CA PHE A 333 -14.93 29.92 -2.08
C PHE A 333 -15.42 31.33 -1.74
N LYS A 334 -16.73 31.48 -1.53
CA LYS A 334 -17.37 32.78 -1.24
C LYS A 334 -17.56 33.05 0.24
N ASP A 335 -17.37 32.02 1.05
CA ASP A 335 -17.50 32.03 2.50
C ASP A 335 -16.56 30.97 3.11
N ASN A 336 -16.68 30.73 4.42
CA ASN A 336 -15.90 29.72 5.14
C ASN A 336 -16.52 28.32 5.11
N SER A 337 -17.25 27.93 4.05
CA SER A 337 -17.90 26.61 4.00
C SER A 337 -16.95 25.42 3.87
N PHE A 338 -15.67 25.66 3.57
CA PHE A 338 -14.70 24.61 3.31
C PHE A 338 -14.14 23.98 4.60
N ASN A 339 -13.98 22.65 4.59
CA ASN A 339 -13.52 21.87 5.74
C ASN A 339 -12.13 21.31 5.44
N TYR A 340 -11.10 21.91 6.02
CA TYR A 340 -9.71 21.56 5.79
C TYR A 340 -9.21 20.49 6.76
N ARG A 341 -8.40 19.55 6.26
CA ARG A 341 -7.95 18.39 7.03
C ARG A 341 -6.50 18.03 6.72
N PHE A 342 -5.78 17.59 7.73
CA PHE A 342 -4.44 17.03 7.54
C PHE A 342 -4.21 15.81 8.43
N THR A 343 -3.25 14.98 7.99
CA THR A 343 -2.66 13.90 8.77
C THR A 343 -1.15 13.92 8.55
N ALA A 344 -0.36 13.84 9.61
CA ALA A 344 1.10 13.81 9.56
C ALA A 344 1.70 12.89 10.64
N THR A 345 2.77 12.17 10.28
CA THR A 345 3.57 11.28 11.14
C THR A 345 5.01 11.78 11.19
N GLY A 346 5.66 11.86 12.34
CA GLY A 346 6.88 12.68 12.44
C GLY A 346 8.05 12.28 11.58
N SER A 347 8.78 13.30 11.12
CA SER A 347 10.00 13.18 10.32
C SER A 347 11.19 12.66 11.13
N GLY A 348 11.14 12.76 12.47
CA GLY A 348 12.27 12.51 13.36
C GLY A 348 13.23 13.69 13.47
N ILE A 349 13.01 14.79 12.74
CA ILE A 349 13.88 15.96 12.70
C ILE A 349 13.29 17.06 13.60
N GLY A 350 14.15 17.70 14.37
CA GLY A 350 13.86 18.99 15.02
C GLY A 350 12.60 19.09 15.89
N GLY A 351 12.18 17.99 16.50
CA GLY A 351 11.02 17.94 17.41
C GLY A 351 9.77 17.32 16.77
N SER A 352 9.90 16.85 15.53
CA SER A 352 8.91 16.04 14.84
C SER A 352 8.99 14.57 15.29
N ASP A 353 8.16 14.19 16.26
CA ASP A 353 8.24 12.89 16.92
C ASP A 353 7.81 11.73 15.99
N ILE A 354 8.76 10.85 15.62
CA ILE A 354 8.54 9.75 14.65
C ILE A 354 7.48 8.74 15.11
N ASP A 355 7.26 8.61 16.42
CA ASP A 355 6.30 7.70 17.04
C ASP A 355 4.91 8.33 17.21
N LYS A 356 4.68 9.54 16.71
CA LYS A 356 3.42 10.26 16.85
C LYS A 356 2.78 10.55 15.50
N GLU A 357 1.45 10.50 15.49
CA GLU A 357 0.61 10.94 14.39
C GLU A 357 -0.33 12.05 14.88
N ILE A 358 -0.41 13.15 14.13
CA ILE A 358 -1.37 14.23 14.36
C ILE A 358 -2.34 14.36 13.21
N ARG A 359 -3.61 14.55 13.56
CA ARG A 359 -4.69 14.85 12.62
C ARG A 359 -5.32 16.19 12.95
N TRP A 360 -5.45 17.04 11.95
CA TRP A 360 -6.07 18.36 12.07
C TRP A 360 -7.39 18.41 11.32
N PHE A 361 -8.36 19.09 11.93
CA PHE A 361 -9.68 19.34 11.36
C PHE A 361 -10.02 20.80 11.59
N MET A 362 -10.16 21.59 10.52
CA MET A 362 -10.47 23.02 10.59
C MET A 362 -11.66 23.33 9.68
N ASN A 363 -12.64 24.03 10.22
CA ASN A 363 -13.79 24.52 9.48
C ASN A 363 -14.26 25.85 10.08
N LYS A 364 -15.35 26.41 9.57
CA LYS A 364 -15.89 27.68 10.11
C LYS A 364 -16.26 27.62 11.58
N GLU A 365 -16.66 26.48 12.14
CA GLU A 365 -17.19 26.41 13.51
C GLU A 365 -16.12 26.08 14.55
N PHE A 366 -15.09 25.31 14.18
CA PHE A 366 -14.01 24.92 15.09
C PHE A 366 -12.71 24.55 14.37
N ARG A 367 -11.63 24.51 15.14
CA ARG A 367 -10.44 23.68 14.85
C ARG A 367 -10.22 22.63 15.94
N LEU A 368 -9.69 21.48 15.53
CA LEU A 368 -9.45 20.32 16.38
C LEU A 368 -8.15 19.64 15.94
N ALA A 369 -7.28 19.32 16.90
CA ALA A 369 -6.14 18.42 16.71
C ALA A 369 -6.29 17.17 17.57
N LEU A 370 -6.10 16.01 16.94
CA LEU A 370 -5.99 14.72 17.59
C LEU A 370 -4.56 14.23 17.50
N LEU A 371 -3.98 13.81 18.62
CA LEU A 371 -2.64 13.23 18.71
C LEU A 371 -2.73 11.80 19.22
N ARG A 372 -2.03 10.89 18.55
CA ARG A 372 -1.81 9.54 19.06
C ARG A 372 -0.35 9.15 18.95
N ASN A 373 0.03 8.17 19.75
CA ASN A 373 1.29 7.47 19.58
C ASN A 373 1.02 6.21 18.75
N THR A 374 1.72 6.07 17.63
CA THR A 374 1.51 5.00 16.64
C THR A 374 2.04 3.64 17.12
N GLN A 375 2.84 3.61 18.17
CA GLN A 375 3.46 2.39 18.69
C GLN A 375 2.65 1.75 19.84
N THR A 376 1.98 2.56 20.65
CA THR A 376 1.36 2.15 21.93
C THR A 376 -0.11 1.72 21.83
N GLY A 377 -0.76 1.92 20.68
CA GLY A 377 -2.19 1.60 20.51
C GLY A 377 -3.13 2.48 21.34
N GLU A 378 -2.63 3.56 21.95
CA GLU A 378 -3.44 4.51 22.70
C GLU A 378 -4.44 5.23 21.79
N SER A 379 -5.67 5.39 22.26
CA SER A 379 -6.67 6.22 21.58
C SER A 379 -6.18 7.66 21.43
N ALA A 380 -6.46 8.25 20.27
CA ALA A 380 -6.06 9.62 20.01
C ALA A 380 -6.69 10.60 21.02
N LYS A 381 -5.85 11.48 21.56
CA LYS A 381 -6.24 12.53 22.51
C LYS A 381 -6.35 13.87 21.78
N VAL A 382 -7.37 14.63 22.15
CA VAL A 382 -7.55 16.03 21.78
C VAL A 382 -6.43 16.83 22.43
N ILE A 383 -5.62 17.48 21.59
CA ILE A 383 -4.53 18.36 22.02
C ILE A 383 -4.81 19.83 21.70
N ASP A 384 -5.56 20.13 20.63
CA ASP A 384 -6.12 21.47 20.39
C ASP A 384 -7.61 21.32 20.17
N TYR A 385 -8.39 22.17 20.81
CA TYR A 385 -9.78 22.35 20.44
C TYR A 385 -10.16 23.81 20.65
N THR A 386 -10.57 24.48 19.58
CA THR A 386 -10.97 25.89 19.59
C THR A 386 -12.28 26.05 18.85
N ARG A 387 -13.27 26.61 19.53
CA ARG A 387 -14.61 26.90 18.97
C ARG A 387 -14.67 28.33 18.50
N TYR A 388 -15.11 28.54 17.26
CA TYR A 388 -15.23 29.85 16.66
C TYR A 388 -16.59 30.50 16.92
N ASN A 389 -17.57 29.76 17.44
CA ASN A 389 -18.85 30.34 17.86
C ASN A 389 -18.77 31.05 19.24
N ILE A 390 -17.59 31.06 19.88
CA ILE A 390 -17.35 31.82 21.11
C ILE A 390 -16.94 33.25 20.72
N PRO A 391 -17.45 34.29 21.40
CA PRO A 391 -17.00 35.66 21.19
C PRO A 391 -15.49 35.80 21.41
N ALA A 392 -14.81 36.48 20.50
CA ALA A 392 -13.40 36.83 20.62
C ALA A 392 -13.23 38.35 20.60
N GLN A 393 -12.12 38.83 21.16
CA GLN A 393 -11.76 40.24 21.06
C GLN A 393 -10.25 40.34 20.88
N GLU A 394 -9.86 41.07 19.84
CA GLU A 394 -8.47 41.45 19.65
C GLU A 394 -7.98 42.37 20.78
N PRO A 395 -6.69 42.30 21.17
CA PRO A 395 -6.08 43.25 22.08
C PRO A 395 -6.34 44.71 21.68
N LYS A 396 -6.54 45.55 22.70
CA LYS A 396 -6.57 47.02 22.54
C LYS A 396 -5.19 47.64 22.71
N ASP A 397 -4.35 47.01 23.53
CA ASP A 397 -2.99 47.46 23.80
C ASP A 397 -2.05 47.12 22.63
N LEU A 398 -0.98 47.90 22.49
CA LEU A 398 0.11 47.65 21.55
C LEU A 398 0.97 46.50 22.08
N THR A 399 0.52 45.28 21.79
CA THR A 399 1.15 44.04 22.23
C THR A 399 1.28 43.10 21.05
N ARG A 400 2.15 42.10 21.16
CA ARG A 400 2.20 40.98 20.20
C ARG A 400 1.40 39.75 20.67
N ARG A 401 0.64 39.85 21.77
CA ARG A 401 -0.20 38.76 22.32
C ARG A 401 -1.59 38.70 21.67
N TRP A 402 -1.68 38.24 20.42
CA TRP A 402 -2.94 38.17 19.66
C TRP A 402 -3.46 36.73 19.46
N SER A 403 -3.26 35.86 20.45
CA SER A 403 -3.62 34.44 20.32
C SER A 403 -5.12 34.19 20.51
N LEU A 404 -5.67 33.32 19.66
CA LEU A 404 -7.01 32.76 19.84
C LEU A 404 -6.92 31.44 20.62
N MET A 405 -7.17 31.52 21.93
CA MET A 405 -7.17 30.36 22.85
C MET A 405 -8.54 29.68 22.87
N GLY A 406 -8.57 28.38 22.58
CA GLY A 406 -9.78 27.56 22.67
C GLY A 406 -10.03 26.97 24.05
N PRO A 407 -10.98 26.01 24.16
CA PRO A 407 -11.08 25.12 25.32
C PRO A 407 -9.80 24.35 25.67
N ILE A 408 -9.05 23.85 24.68
CA ILE A 408 -7.77 23.15 24.88
C ILE A 408 -6.74 23.74 23.91
N ASN A 409 -5.56 24.06 24.42
CA ASN A 409 -4.44 24.57 23.62
C ASN A 409 -3.34 23.51 23.46
N MET A 410 -2.87 23.35 22.22
CA MET A 410 -1.89 22.33 21.84
C MET A 410 -0.55 22.41 22.58
N LYS A 411 -0.13 23.63 22.94
CA LYS A 411 1.13 23.88 23.65
C LYS A 411 1.02 23.61 25.15
N GLN A 412 -0.18 23.28 25.65
CA GLN A 412 -0.48 23.04 27.06
C GLN A 412 -0.06 24.21 27.97
N THR A 413 -0.24 25.43 27.48
CA THR A 413 0.23 26.65 28.15
C THR A 413 -0.61 27.04 29.35
N ARG A 414 -1.83 26.49 29.49
CA ARG A 414 -2.68 26.67 30.68
C ARG A 414 -2.75 25.35 31.44
N ALA A 415 -2.82 25.42 32.77
CA ALA A 415 -2.84 24.23 33.62
C ALA A 415 -3.97 23.24 33.29
N GLN A 416 -5.10 23.73 32.75
CA GLN A 416 -6.25 22.91 32.33
C GLN A 416 -6.11 22.26 30.95
N ASP A 417 -5.07 22.55 30.17
CA ASP A 417 -4.92 22.09 28.78
C ASP A 417 -4.41 20.64 28.65
N THR A 418 -4.77 19.79 29.60
CA THR A 418 -4.35 18.38 29.58
C THR A 418 -5.01 17.66 28.39
N PRO A 419 -4.27 16.88 27.57
CA PRO A 419 -4.87 16.11 26.50
C PRO A 419 -5.93 15.12 27.00
N VAL A 420 -7.12 15.17 26.40
CA VAL A 420 -8.26 14.31 26.79
C VAL A 420 -8.77 13.49 25.61
N LEU A 421 -9.47 12.39 25.85
CA LEU A 421 -10.16 11.68 24.77
C LEU A 421 -11.24 12.57 24.14
N LEU A 422 -11.54 12.36 22.86
CA LEU A 422 -12.62 13.10 22.20
C LEU A 422 -13.98 12.92 22.90
N THR A 423 -14.20 11.74 23.48
CA THR A 423 -15.39 11.40 24.29
C THR A 423 -15.43 12.07 25.67
N ALA A 424 -14.32 12.65 26.12
CA ALA A 424 -14.21 13.40 27.37
C ALA A 424 -14.42 14.91 27.19
N LEU A 425 -14.55 15.41 25.95
CA LEU A 425 -15.01 16.77 25.72
C LEU A 425 -16.46 16.97 26.22
N PRO A 426 -16.87 18.19 26.59
CA PRO A 426 -18.27 18.49 26.91
C PRO A 426 -19.25 18.01 25.82
N ALA A 427 -20.45 17.56 26.19
CA ALA A 427 -21.41 16.99 25.25
C ALA A 427 -21.78 17.94 24.08
N ALA A 428 -21.84 19.25 24.34
CA ALA A 428 -22.06 20.26 23.31
C ALA A 428 -20.91 20.32 22.28
N ASP A 429 -19.68 20.14 22.74
CA ASP A 429 -18.47 20.13 21.90
C ASP A 429 -18.41 18.84 21.08
N GLN A 430 -18.73 17.69 21.70
CA GLN A 430 -18.87 16.43 21.00
C GLN A 430 -19.93 16.51 19.90
N ALA A 431 -21.09 17.11 20.19
CA ALA A 431 -22.15 17.30 19.20
C ALA A 431 -21.70 18.18 18.04
N LEU A 432 -20.94 19.24 18.33
CA LEU A 432 -20.39 20.14 17.31
C LEU A 432 -19.36 19.43 16.42
N VAL A 433 -18.43 18.65 17.00
CA VAL A 433 -17.47 17.87 16.20
C VAL A 433 -18.20 16.81 15.39
N ARG A 434 -19.15 16.09 15.99
CA ARG A 434 -19.94 15.02 15.34
C ARG A 434 -20.75 15.53 14.16
N LYS A 435 -21.21 16.78 14.20
CA LYS A 435 -21.92 17.43 13.07
C LYS A 435 -21.08 17.44 11.79
N TYR A 436 -19.77 17.63 11.90
CA TYR A 436 -18.86 17.74 10.75
C TYR A 436 -18.13 16.42 10.45
N TYR A 437 -17.77 15.70 11.51
CA TYR A 437 -16.99 14.47 11.43
C TYR A 437 -17.63 13.38 12.30
N PRO A 438 -18.79 12.84 11.89
CA PRO A 438 -19.51 11.81 12.65
C PRO A 438 -18.69 10.53 12.82
N ALA A 439 -17.86 10.22 11.83
CA ALA A 439 -16.92 9.11 11.84
C ALA A 439 -16.07 9.09 13.12
N LEU A 440 -15.60 10.24 13.62
CA LEU A 440 -14.79 10.31 14.85
C LEU A 440 -15.50 9.80 16.13
N PHE A 441 -16.82 9.60 16.08
CA PHE A 441 -17.64 9.15 17.21
C PHE A 441 -18.29 7.79 17.02
N ASP A 442 -18.32 7.26 15.79
CA ASP A 442 -18.95 5.98 15.52
C ASP A 442 -18.22 4.89 16.30
N LYS A 443 -18.93 3.99 16.98
CA LYS A 443 -18.29 2.86 17.68
C LYS A 443 -17.50 1.95 16.72
N ALA A 444 -17.64 2.07 15.40
CA ALA A 444 -16.75 1.42 14.45
C ALA A 444 -15.35 2.09 14.39
N ASP A 445 -15.29 3.42 14.60
CA ASP A 445 -14.05 4.20 14.72
C ASP A 445 -13.59 4.33 16.19
N ASN A 446 -14.48 4.23 17.18
CA ASN A 446 -14.11 4.05 18.60
C ASN A 446 -13.87 2.58 19.00
N LEU A 447 -14.10 1.65 18.06
CA LEU A 447 -13.45 0.34 18.01
C LEU A 447 -12.10 0.43 17.29
N GLN A 448 -11.69 1.61 16.79
CA GLN A 448 -10.27 1.98 16.60
C GLN A 448 -9.67 2.53 17.90
N GLN A 449 -9.83 1.82 19.03
CA GLN A 449 -8.58 1.26 19.54
C GLN A 449 -8.03 0.53 18.33
N GLU A 450 -6.94 0.98 17.70
CA GLU A 450 -6.24 0.12 16.75
C GLU A 450 -5.88 -1.15 17.52
N LYS A 451 -6.83 -2.08 17.64
CA LYS A 451 -6.56 -3.48 17.79
C LYS A 451 -5.80 -3.74 16.53
N LYS A 452 -4.47 -3.71 16.64
CA LYS A 452 -3.56 -4.25 15.67
C LYS A 452 -4.14 -5.61 15.28
N LEU A 453 -4.79 -5.71 14.13
CA LEU A 453 -5.49 -6.93 13.73
C LEU A 453 -4.45 -8.02 13.46
N SER A 454 -3.22 -7.59 13.14
CA SER A 454 -2.01 -8.38 13.18
C SER A 454 -1.80 -9.17 14.48
N GLN A 455 -2.37 -8.76 15.63
CA GLN A 455 -2.31 -9.54 16.88
C GLN A 455 -3.08 -10.87 16.80
N TYR A 456 -4.06 -10.97 15.91
CA TYR A 456 -4.84 -12.20 15.71
C TYR A 456 -4.16 -13.14 14.71
N VAL A 457 -3.26 -12.64 13.88
CA VAL A 457 -2.56 -13.48 12.90
C VAL A 457 -1.59 -14.41 13.63
N ASN A 458 -1.67 -15.71 13.30
CA ASN A 458 -0.77 -16.74 13.78
C ASN A 458 -0.01 -17.35 12.59
N PRO A 459 1.19 -16.85 12.24
CA PRO A 459 1.95 -17.36 11.09
C PRO A 459 2.37 -18.83 11.18
N PHE A 460 2.16 -19.50 12.32
CA PHE A 460 2.44 -20.93 12.44
C PHE A 460 1.33 -21.81 11.87
N ILE A 461 0.11 -21.30 11.62
CA ILE A 461 -0.97 -22.12 11.02
C ILE A 461 -0.55 -22.52 9.60
N GLY A 462 -0.58 -23.82 9.32
CA GLY A 462 -0.15 -24.39 8.03
C GLY A 462 1.32 -24.76 7.96
N THR A 463 2.10 -24.55 9.03
CA THR A 463 3.54 -24.87 9.06
C THR A 463 3.84 -26.32 9.45
N ALA A 464 2.81 -27.17 9.55
CA ALA A 464 2.94 -28.60 9.82
C ALA A 464 2.02 -29.41 8.90
N ALA A 465 2.29 -30.73 8.81
CA ALA A 465 1.58 -31.63 7.92
C ALA A 465 1.70 -31.13 6.47
N THR A 466 0.59 -30.86 5.78
CA THR A 466 0.55 -30.58 4.34
C THR A 466 0.34 -29.11 4.01
N GLY A 467 0.34 -28.18 4.98
CA GLY A 467 0.03 -26.77 4.71
C GLY A 467 1.11 -26.01 3.95
N HIS A 468 2.38 -26.36 4.18
CA HIS A 468 3.58 -25.72 3.62
C HIS A 468 3.61 -24.18 3.70
N THR A 469 3.02 -23.58 4.74
CA THR A 469 3.24 -22.16 5.00
C THR A 469 4.56 -21.94 5.73
N PHE A 470 4.97 -20.69 5.93
CA PHE A 470 6.21 -20.37 6.66
C PHE A 470 6.00 -19.22 7.66
N PRO A 471 6.67 -19.24 8.83
CA PRO A 471 6.44 -18.26 9.91
C PRO A 471 7.32 -17.00 9.81
N GLY A 472 8.09 -16.86 8.74
CA GLY A 472 9.06 -15.78 8.52
C GLY A 472 8.42 -14.40 8.37
N ALA A 473 9.24 -13.36 8.46
CA ALA A 473 8.80 -11.99 8.28
C ALA A 473 8.65 -11.65 6.79
N THR A 474 7.56 -10.98 6.42
CA THR A 474 7.37 -10.38 5.10
C THR A 474 6.38 -9.22 5.20
N VAL A 475 6.22 -8.45 4.12
CA VAL A 475 5.17 -7.42 3.96
C VAL A 475 4.18 -7.87 2.89
N PRO A 476 2.95 -7.33 2.83
CA PRO A 476 1.98 -7.69 1.81
C PRO A 476 2.56 -7.60 0.39
N PHE A 477 2.56 -8.72 -0.33
CA PHE A 477 3.09 -8.86 -1.69
C PHE A 477 4.60 -8.52 -1.84
N GLY A 478 5.39 -8.62 -0.76
CA GLY A 478 6.84 -8.35 -0.77
C GLY A 478 7.64 -9.44 -1.49
N LEU A 479 8.75 -9.07 -2.13
CA LEU A 479 9.71 -9.99 -2.78
C LEU A 479 10.50 -10.81 -1.77
N VAL A 480 10.81 -10.23 -0.61
CA VAL A 480 11.62 -10.90 0.41
C VAL A 480 10.76 -11.48 1.53
N GLN A 481 11.21 -12.62 2.04
CA GLN A 481 10.56 -13.40 3.07
C GLN A 481 11.60 -13.95 4.06
N PRO A 482 12.37 -13.12 4.80
CA PRO A 482 13.34 -13.63 5.77
C PRO A 482 12.72 -14.55 6.83
N GLY A 483 13.22 -15.79 6.94
CA GLY A 483 12.63 -16.79 7.81
C GLY A 483 13.55 -17.97 8.13
N PRO A 484 13.18 -18.80 9.12
CA PRO A 484 13.95 -19.98 9.54
C PRO A 484 13.86 -21.15 8.57
N GLU A 485 14.96 -21.88 8.46
CA GLU A 485 15.08 -23.14 7.72
C GLU A 485 15.25 -24.30 8.71
N THR A 486 14.35 -25.28 8.73
CA THR A 486 14.45 -26.43 9.66
C THR A 486 14.80 -27.75 8.96
N GLY A 487 14.65 -27.80 7.65
CA GLY A 487 14.97 -28.97 6.83
C GLY A 487 15.12 -28.63 5.36
N ASN A 488 15.45 -29.66 4.57
CA ASN A 488 15.59 -29.59 3.13
C ASN A 488 15.48 -31.03 2.57
N PHE A 489 15.41 -31.18 1.25
CA PHE A 489 15.48 -32.49 0.56
C PHE A 489 14.25 -33.40 0.74
N ASP A 490 13.13 -32.86 1.20
CA ASP A 490 11.85 -33.56 1.31
C ASP A 490 10.71 -32.62 0.91
N TRP A 491 9.57 -33.20 0.54
CA TRP A 491 8.35 -32.49 0.20
C TRP A 491 7.80 -31.71 1.40
N ASP A 492 7.96 -32.22 2.61
CA ASP A 492 7.55 -31.53 3.84
C ASP A 492 8.26 -30.16 4.04
N TYR A 493 9.34 -29.90 3.30
CA TYR A 493 10.15 -28.68 3.36
C TYR A 493 9.99 -27.77 2.14
N CYS A 494 8.87 -27.85 1.40
CA CYS A 494 8.63 -26.95 0.26
C CYS A 494 8.73 -25.46 0.59
N SER A 495 8.43 -25.07 1.84
CA SER A 495 8.57 -23.70 2.35
C SER A 495 9.81 -23.49 3.24
N GLY A 496 10.68 -24.50 3.37
CA GLY A 496 11.88 -24.45 4.20
C GLY A 496 11.69 -24.75 5.70
N TYR A 497 10.44 -24.67 6.19
CA TYR A 497 10.13 -24.80 7.62
C TYR A 497 9.06 -25.85 7.90
N HIS A 498 9.30 -26.67 8.93
CA HIS A 498 8.31 -27.60 9.47
C HIS A 498 8.25 -27.52 11.01
N TYR A 499 7.07 -27.24 11.55
CA TYR A 499 6.87 -26.85 12.95
C TYR A 499 7.37 -27.87 13.99
N LYS A 500 7.33 -29.17 13.66
CA LYS A 500 7.69 -30.25 14.59
C LYS A 500 9.21 -30.41 14.77
N ASP A 501 10.00 -29.76 13.93
CA ASP A 501 11.44 -29.92 13.94
C ASP A 501 12.06 -29.22 15.15
N SER A 502 13.20 -29.74 15.59
CA SER A 502 13.96 -29.25 16.74
C SER A 502 15.27 -28.57 16.37
N LEU A 503 15.65 -28.56 15.08
CA LEU A 503 16.88 -27.97 14.56
C LEU A 503 16.56 -26.85 13.56
N ILE A 504 17.31 -25.76 13.63
CA ILE A 504 17.36 -24.71 12.61
C ILE A 504 18.71 -24.77 11.92
N TRP A 505 18.69 -24.79 10.58
CA TRP A 505 19.87 -24.79 9.72
C TRP A 505 20.42 -23.38 9.52
N GLY A 506 19.52 -22.40 9.50
CA GLY A 506 19.80 -20.99 9.34
C GLY A 506 18.56 -20.23 8.96
N PHE A 507 18.77 -19.06 8.36
CA PHE A 507 17.69 -18.18 7.94
C PHE A 507 17.93 -17.66 6.52
N ALA A 508 17.04 -18.02 5.60
CA ALA A 508 17.09 -17.60 4.20
C ALA A 508 16.13 -16.43 3.90
N GLN A 509 16.24 -15.83 2.72
CA GLN A 509 15.61 -14.54 2.40
C GLN A 509 14.40 -14.62 1.47
N THR A 510 14.14 -15.78 0.86
CA THR A 510 13.11 -15.97 -0.16
C THR A 510 12.40 -17.32 0.05
N HIS A 511 11.07 -17.34 0.01
CA HIS A 511 10.27 -18.54 0.28
C HIS A 511 8.97 -18.57 -0.52
N LEU A 512 8.43 -19.77 -0.73
CA LEU A 512 7.10 -20.00 -1.26
C LEU A 512 6.12 -20.31 -0.12
N ASN A 513 4.90 -19.77 -0.19
CA ASN A 513 3.87 -20.03 0.81
C ASN A 513 2.85 -21.02 0.25
N GLY A 514 2.85 -22.23 0.81
CA GLY A 514 1.85 -23.24 0.57
C GLY A 514 2.01 -23.99 -0.74
N THR A 515 3.19 -24.05 -1.36
CA THR A 515 3.38 -24.77 -2.63
C THR A 515 3.79 -26.22 -2.44
N GLY A 516 3.42 -27.11 -3.36
CA GLY A 516 3.83 -28.53 -3.37
C GLY A 516 5.19 -28.85 -4.02
N VAL A 517 5.98 -27.83 -4.42
CA VAL A 517 7.31 -28.00 -5.04
C VAL A 517 8.34 -27.05 -4.40
N PRO A 518 9.54 -27.54 -4.01
CA PRO A 518 10.59 -26.71 -3.43
C PRO A 518 11.36 -25.86 -4.47
N ASP A 519 11.61 -24.59 -4.15
CA ASP A 519 12.58 -23.67 -4.77
C ASP A 519 12.80 -22.50 -3.78
N LEU A 520 13.60 -21.50 -4.15
CA LEU A 520 14.00 -20.34 -3.34
C LEU A 520 14.95 -20.75 -2.20
N GLY A 521 14.85 -20.13 -1.03
CA GLY A 521 15.82 -20.30 0.06
C GLY A 521 17.14 -19.59 -0.19
N ASP A 522 17.12 -18.42 -0.83
CA ASP A 522 18.36 -17.73 -1.19
C ASP A 522 19.02 -17.08 0.02
N ILE A 523 20.36 -17.16 0.08
CA ILE A 523 21.23 -16.50 1.06
C ILE A 523 20.88 -16.93 2.49
N LEU A 524 21.48 -18.03 2.94
CA LEU A 524 21.29 -18.50 4.31
C LEU A 524 22.30 -17.86 5.26
N LEU A 525 21.78 -17.24 6.32
CA LEU A 525 22.57 -16.71 7.43
C LEU A 525 22.37 -17.57 8.67
N GLN A 526 23.46 -17.94 9.35
CA GLN A 526 23.38 -18.68 10.61
C GLN A 526 24.33 -18.06 11.66
N PRO A 527 23.82 -17.35 12.67
CA PRO A 527 24.65 -16.77 13.71
C PRO A 527 25.03 -17.83 14.76
N PHE A 528 26.29 -17.85 15.17
CA PHE A 528 26.78 -18.85 16.13
C PHE A 528 27.90 -18.30 17.03
N THR A 529 28.24 -19.02 18.10
CA THR A 529 29.34 -18.66 18.99
C THR A 529 30.38 -19.76 19.10
N GLY A 530 31.65 -19.39 19.22
CA GLY A 530 32.76 -20.34 19.37
C GLY A 530 33.20 -21.01 18.06
N ASP A 531 33.96 -22.10 18.19
CA ASP A 531 34.48 -22.89 17.08
C ASP A 531 33.59 -24.10 16.80
N ILE A 532 33.37 -24.40 15.51
CA ILE A 532 32.65 -25.58 15.06
C ILE A 532 33.65 -26.53 14.40
N ASN A 533 33.73 -27.76 14.91
CA ASN A 533 34.53 -28.81 14.33
C ASN A 533 33.71 -29.56 13.27
N GLY A 534 33.88 -29.20 12.01
CA GLY A 534 33.21 -29.85 10.88
C GLY A 534 32.37 -28.88 10.05
N THR A 535 31.30 -29.41 9.45
CA THR A 535 30.47 -28.70 8.47
C THR A 535 29.02 -28.51 8.93
N ASP A 536 28.70 -28.91 10.17
CA ASP A 536 27.36 -28.83 10.75
C ASP A 536 27.23 -27.57 11.61
N TYR A 537 26.49 -26.60 11.09
CA TYR A 537 26.22 -25.30 11.73
C TYR A 537 24.78 -25.22 12.26
N HIS A 538 24.06 -26.34 12.27
CA HIS A 538 22.70 -26.35 12.75
C HIS A 538 22.68 -26.12 14.27
N SER A 539 21.58 -25.55 14.75
CA SER A 539 21.36 -25.35 16.18
C SER A 539 20.01 -25.90 16.57
N HIS A 540 19.94 -26.56 17.73
CA HIS A 540 18.69 -26.70 18.45
C HIS A 540 18.13 -25.31 18.77
N PHE A 541 16.81 -25.21 18.83
CA PHE A 541 16.16 -23.96 19.19
C PHE A 541 15.05 -24.16 20.21
N ASN A 542 14.84 -23.16 21.03
CA ASN A 542 13.83 -23.24 22.07
C ASN A 542 12.47 -22.83 21.51
N LYS A 543 11.59 -23.81 21.24
CA LYS A 543 10.22 -23.58 20.77
C LYS A 543 9.41 -22.63 21.65
N ALA A 544 9.68 -22.56 22.97
CA ALA A 544 8.99 -21.62 23.86
C ALA A 544 9.41 -20.15 23.66
N THR A 545 10.54 -19.92 22.99
CA THR A 545 11.06 -18.57 22.65
C THR A 545 10.69 -18.16 21.22
N GLU A 546 10.23 -19.12 20.41
CA GLU A 546 9.86 -18.90 19.02
C GLU A 546 8.58 -18.05 18.94
N LYS A 547 8.67 -16.92 18.24
CA LYS A 547 7.58 -15.96 18.09
C LYS A 547 7.52 -15.49 16.64
N ALA A 548 6.31 -15.47 16.10
CA ALA A 548 6.03 -14.93 14.78
C ALA A 548 4.79 -14.03 14.84
N SER A 549 4.81 -12.97 14.05
CA SER A 549 3.70 -12.04 13.83
C SER A 549 3.88 -11.37 12.46
N PRO A 550 2.86 -10.75 11.86
CA PRO A 550 3.01 -10.11 10.55
C PRO A 550 4.21 -9.14 10.51
N GLY A 551 5.16 -9.41 9.62
CA GLY A 551 6.39 -8.62 9.47
C GLY A 551 7.49 -8.88 10.53
N TYR A 552 7.38 -9.91 11.37
CA TYR A 552 8.38 -10.21 12.40
C TYR A 552 8.49 -11.70 12.77
N TYR A 553 9.73 -12.19 12.89
CA TYR A 553 10.05 -13.52 13.43
C TYR A 553 11.18 -13.40 14.47
N SER A 554 11.16 -14.24 15.51
CA SER A 554 12.25 -14.37 16.48
C SER A 554 12.32 -15.75 17.12
N VAL A 555 13.54 -16.17 17.46
CA VAL A 555 13.82 -17.44 18.15
C VAL A 555 15.18 -17.39 18.87
N GLU A 556 15.36 -18.17 19.93
CA GLU A 556 16.67 -18.42 20.54
C GLU A 556 17.29 -19.74 20.04
N LEU A 557 18.49 -19.63 19.48
CA LEU A 557 19.36 -20.75 19.08
C LEU A 557 20.09 -21.25 20.33
N ALA A 558 19.63 -22.39 20.86
CA ALA A 558 20.03 -22.92 22.16
C ALA A 558 21.50 -23.33 22.20
N ASP A 559 22.01 -23.94 21.12
CA ASP A 559 23.40 -24.44 21.08
C ASP A 559 24.42 -23.30 21.04
N TYR A 560 24.01 -22.13 20.54
CA TYR A 560 24.89 -20.97 20.38
C TYR A 560 24.62 -19.84 21.37
N ASN A 561 23.53 -19.92 22.12
CA ASN A 561 23.05 -18.86 23.01
C ASN A 561 22.94 -17.50 22.26
N VAL A 562 22.30 -17.55 21.09
CA VAL A 562 22.05 -16.39 20.23
C VAL A 562 20.55 -16.21 20.01
N LYS A 563 20.05 -15.01 20.26
CA LYS A 563 18.68 -14.64 19.87
C LYS A 563 18.70 -14.07 18.46
N ALA A 564 17.92 -14.65 17.56
CA ALA A 564 17.69 -14.15 16.21
C ALA A 564 16.35 -13.42 16.12
N GLU A 565 16.34 -12.29 15.42
CA GLU A 565 15.17 -11.45 15.15
C GLU A 565 15.20 -10.97 13.71
N MET A 566 14.05 -11.00 13.03
CA MET A 566 13.93 -10.66 11.62
C MET A 566 12.71 -9.79 11.37
N THR A 567 12.86 -8.83 10.45
CA THR A 567 11.78 -8.06 9.85
C THR A 567 12.12 -7.77 8.39
N ALA A 568 11.19 -7.17 7.64
CA ALA A 568 11.31 -6.98 6.21
C ALA A 568 10.63 -5.69 5.74
N ALA A 569 11.12 -5.12 4.64
CA ALA A 569 10.35 -4.30 3.73
C ALA A 569 10.12 -5.07 2.42
N ALA A 570 9.74 -4.41 1.33
CA ALA A 570 9.31 -5.10 0.11
C ALA A 570 10.44 -5.89 -0.57
N HIS A 571 11.66 -5.36 -0.64
CA HIS A 571 12.80 -5.99 -1.32
C HIS A 571 14.01 -6.20 -0.39
N THR A 572 13.84 -5.89 0.90
CA THR A 572 14.95 -5.82 1.85
C THR A 572 14.62 -6.53 3.17
N ALA A 573 15.52 -7.41 3.62
CA ALA A 573 15.44 -8.07 4.91
C ALA A 573 16.30 -7.35 5.95
N PHE A 574 15.87 -7.37 7.20
CA PHE A 574 16.62 -6.79 8.31
C PHE A 574 16.67 -7.78 9.48
N HIS A 575 17.89 -8.18 9.85
CA HIS A 575 18.17 -9.13 10.92
C HIS A 575 18.81 -8.40 12.11
N GLN A 576 18.54 -8.90 13.31
CA GLN A 576 19.21 -8.52 14.55
C GLN A 576 19.54 -9.78 15.34
N TYR A 577 20.84 -9.98 15.59
CA TYR A 577 21.36 -11.12 16.36
C TYR A 577 21.94 -10.63 17.68
N THR A 578 21.42 -11.13 18.79
CA THR A 578 21.93 -10.81 20.14
C THR A 578 22.75 -11.98 20.65
N TYR A 579 24.07 -11.78 20.80
CA TYR A 579 25.00 -12.82 21.24
C TYR A 579 25.16 -12.75 22.76
N ALA A 580 24.66 -13.74 23.50
CA ALA A 580 24.71 -13.73 24.96
C ALA A 580 25.97 -14.42 25.53
N SER A 581 26.72 -15.17 24.72
CA SER A 581 27.95 -15.85 25.12
C SER A 581 29.17 -14.91 25.10
N ALA A 582 30.19 -15.23 25.90
CA ALA A 582 31.52 -14.61 25.84
C ALA A 582 32.45 -15.26 24.80
N SER A 583 32.04 -16.38 24.22
CA SER A 583 32.74 -17.01 23.08
C SER A 583 32.71 -16.09 21.84
N PRO A 584 33.66 -16.22 20.90
CA PRO A 584 33.70 -15.42 19.68
C PRO A 584 32.36 -15.39 18.95
N ALA A 585 31.85 -14.19 18.64
CA ALA A 585 30.62 -14.01 17.89
C ALA A 585 30.89 -14.17 16.39
N ARG A 586 30.18 -15.09 15.75
CA ARG A 586 30.38 -15.42 14.34
C ARG A 586 29.08 -15.48 13.57
N LEU A 587 29.19 -15.32 12.26
CA LEU A 587 28.09 -15.47 11.31
C LEU A 587 28.54 -16.33 10.14
N LEU A 588 27.80 -17.41 9.87
CA LEU A 588 27.90 -18.14 8.62
C LEU A 588 27.05 -17.41 7.56
N VAL A 589 27.65 -17.16 6.41
CA VAL A 589 26.99 -16.74 5.17
C VAL A 589 27.12 -17.89 4.18
N ASP A 590 26.04 -18.62 3.94
CA ASP A 590 25.98 -19.75 3.01
C ASP A 590 25.26 -19.34 1.72
N LEU A 591 26.05 -19.12 0.67
CA LEU A 591 25.57 -18.79 -0.68
C LEU A 591 25.41 -20.05 -1.57
N GLN A 592 25.67 -21.23 -1.00
CA GLN A 592 25.37 -22.53 -1.60
C GLN A 592 24.03 -23.08 -1.12
N TYR A 593 23.37 -22.47 -0.14
CA TYR A 593 22.05 -22.92 0.31
C TYR A 593 20.94 -22.54 -0.68
N GLY A 594 19.92 -23.41 -0.75
CA GLY A 594 18.68 -23.24 -1.48
C GLY A 594 17.75 -24.41 -1.18
N ILE A 595 16.43 -24.18 -1.18
CA ILE A 595 15.43 -25.21 -0.90
C ILE A 595 15.26 -26.07 -2.16
N VAL A 596 15.55 -27.38 -2.04
CA VAL A 596 15.57 -28.30 -3.18
C VAL A 596 15.05 -29.69 -2.79
N SER A 597 14.57 -30.44 -3.78
CA SER A 597 13.90 -31.73 -3.54
C SER A 597 14.81 -32.87 -3.08
N ASN A 598 16.13 -32.77 -3.27
CA ASN A 598 17.06 -33.82 -2.84
C ASN A 598 18.51 -33.31 -2.78
N LYS A 599 19.38 -34.07 -2.09
CA LYS A 599 20.80 -33.76 -1.93
C LYS A 599 21.56 -33.63 -3.25
N ARG A 600 21.23 -34.40 -4.29
CA ARG A 600 21.93 -34.30 -5.58
C ARG A 600 21.63 -32.98 -6.28
N SER A 601 20.37 -32.52 -6.21
CA SER A 601 19.99 -31.19 -6.70
C SER A 601 20.72 -30.10 -5.92
N PHE A 602 20.81 -30.23 -4.59
CA PHE A 602 21.53 -29.26 -3.74
C PHE A 602 22.96 -29.02 -4.19
N LEU A 603 23.72 -30.08 -4.47
CA LEU A 603 25.12 -29.99 -4.90
C LEU A 603 25.30 -29.24 -6.23
N ARG A 604 24.25 -29.07 -7.04
CA ARG A 604 24.35 -28.59 -8.43
C ARG A 604 23.43 -27.42 -8.76
N HIS A 605 22.57 -27.01 -7.82
CA HIS A 605 21.56 -25.99 -8.10
C HIS A 605 22.19 -24.61 -8.33
N VAL A 606 23.28 -24.29 -7.65
CA VAL A 606 24.05 -23.07 -7.94
C VAL A 606 24.85 -23.30 -9.22
N LEU A 607 24.52 -22.54 -10.26
CA LEU A 607 25.17 -22.62 -11.57
C LEU A 607 26.36 -21.68 -11.65
N GLN A 608 26.23 -20.50 -11.04
CA GLN A 608 27.23 -19.45 -10.94
C GLN A 608 27.01 -18.65 -9.65
N ALA A 609 28.09 -18.25 -9.00
CA ALA A 609 28.07 -17.35 -7.85
C ALA A 609 29.30 -16.42 -7.91
N ASP A 610 29.05 -15.14 -8.14
CA ASP A 610 30.07 -14.09 -8.11
C ASP A 610 29.91 -13.29 -6.83
N VAL A 611 30.99 -13.14 -6.07
CA VAL A 611 30.97 -12.49 -4.74
C VAL A 611 32.06 -11.44 -4.65
N ASP A 612 31.65 -10.22 -4.34
CA ASP A 612 32.51 -9.11 -3.96
C ASP A 612 32.33 -8.80 -2.47
N ILE A 613 33.46 -8.60 -1.77
CA ILE A 613 33.49 -8.42 -0.32
C ILE A 613 34.38 -7.25 0.01
N ASP A 614 33.80 -6.23 0.65
CA ASP A 614 34.54 -5.07 1.14
C ASP A 614 34.40 -4.97 2.68
N PRO A 615 35.42 -5.42 3.44
CA PRO A 615 35.41 -5.33 4.90
C PRO A 615 35.35 -3.89 5.43
N ASN A 616 35.95 -2.94 4.71
CA ASN A 616 36.01 -1.53 5.13
C ASN A 616 34.66 -0.86 4.96
N ARG A 617 33.94 -1.20 3.90
CA ARG A 617 32.56 -0.74 3.67
C ARG A 617 31.52 -1.60 4.38
N ARG A 618 31.94 -2.68 5.06
CA ARG A 618 31.09 -3.61 5.84
C ARG A 618 29.98 -4.26 5.01
N TRP A 619 30.29 -4.70 3.79
CA TRP A 619 29.30 -5.37 2.96
C TRP A 619 29.84 -6.55 2.14
N ILE A 620 28.92 -7.42 1.74
CA ILE A 620 29.08 -8.49 0.75
C ILE A 620 28.02 -8.27 -0.33
N ALA A 621 28.40 -8.25 -1.59
CA ALA A 621 27.46 -8.14 -2.69
C ALA A 621 27.82 -9.16 -3.75
N GLY A 622 26.83 -9.53 -4.54
CA GLY A 622 27.07 -10.54 -5.53
C GLY A 622 25.89 -10.80 -6.43
N HIS A 623 26.12 -11.79 -7.27
CA HIS A 623 25.17 -12.33 -8.21
C HIS A 623 25.20 -13.84 -8.09
N SER A 624 24.03 -14.45 -8.09
CA SER A 624 23.89 -15.88 -8.21
C SER A 624 22.96 -16.22 -9.36
N GLU A 625 23.35 -17.23 -10.12
CA GLU A 625 22.47 -17.96 -11.01
C GLU A 625 22.21 -19.34 -10.42
N VAL A 626 20.95 -19.68 -10.24
CA VAL A 626 20.54 -20.94 -9.60
C VAL A 626 19.44 -21.62 -10.40
N THR A 627 19.28 -22.93 -10.21
CA THR A 627 18.22 -23.72 -10.82
C THR A 627 17.64 -24.73 -9.84
N ALA A 628 16.32 -24.69 -9.64
CA ALA A 628 15.58 -25.74 -8.98
C ALA A 628 14.30 -26.03 -9.77
N TRP A 629 13.17 -25.41 -9.42
CA TRP A 629 11.96 -25.44 -10.23
C TRP A 629 12.07 -24.54 -11.46
N VAL A 630 12.68 -23.37 -11.30
CA VAL A 630 13.08 -22.49 -12.42
C VAL A 630 14.56 -22.16 -12.36
N ARG A 631 15.14 -21.83 -13.52
CA ARG A 631 16.44 -21.19 -13.61
C ARG A 631 16.28 -19.68 -13.41
N ARG A 632 16.96 -19.11 -12.42
CA ARG A 632 16.77 -17.71 -12.00
C ARG A 632 18.07 -17.02 -11.63
N HIS A 633 18.06 -15.70 -11.77
CA HIS A 633 19.13 -14.81 -11.34
C HIS A 633 18.65 -13.95 -10.18
N TYR A 634 19.49 -13.80 -9.17
CA TYR A 634 19.31 -12.81 -8.12
C TYR A 634 20.62 -12.10 -7.81
N TYR A 635 20.49 -10.86 -7.39
CA TYR A 635 21.58 -9.97 -7.01
C TYR A 635 21.31 -9.47 -5.61
N TYR A 636 22.37 -9.29 -4.84
CA TYR A 636 22.23 -8.97 -3.43
C TYR A 636 23.30 -8.01 -2.93
N VAL A 637 22.97 -7.31 -1.85
CA VAL A 637 23.89 -6.56 -1.00
C VAL A 637 23.55 -6.86 0.45
N ILE A 638 24.52 -7.36 1.21
CA ILE A 638 24.43 -7.65 2.65
C ILE A 638 25.30 -6.59 3.36
N GLU A 639 24.70 -5.73 4.17
CA GLU A 639 25.40 -4.73 4.99
C GLU A 639 25.40 -5.15 6.46
N PHE A 640 26.51 -4.87 7.16
CA PHE A 640 26.66 -5.15 8.59
C PHE A 640 26.80 -3.86 9.41
N SER A 641 26.14 -3.82 10.56
CA SER A 641 26.26 -2.72 11.55
C SER A 641 27.64 -2.61 12.20
N ARG A 642 28.42 -3.71 12.18
CA ARG A 642 29.79 -3.80 12.69
C ARG A 642 30.73 -4.32 11.59
N PRO A 643 31.99 -3.87 11.54
CA PRO A 643 32.98 -4.51 10.69
C PRO A 643 33.23 -5.95 11.18
N PHE A 644 33.43 -6.88 10.25
CA PHE A 644 33.96 -8.20 10.59
C PHE A 644 35.49 -8.14 10.66
N THR A 645 36.07 -8.74 11.70
CA THR A 645 37.51 -8.70 12.00
C THR A 645 38.28 -9.73 11.20
N GLN A 646 37.65 -10.85 10.89
CA GLN A 646 38.20 -11.93 10.08
C GLN A 646 37.13 -12.49 9.15
N LYS A 647 37.56 -12.88 7.95
CA LYS A 647 36.75 -13.63 6.98
C LYS A 647 37.47 -14.93 6.67
N THR A 648 36.78 -16.05 6.87
CA THR A 648 37.24 -17.38 6.49
C THR A 648 36.32 -17.96 5.44
N GLN A 649 36.82 -18.20 4.24
CA GLN A 649 36.09 -18.98 3.24
C GLN A 649 36.25 -20.47 3.58
N LEU A 650 35.13 -21.16 3.76
CA LEU A 650 35.14 -22.60 4.02
C LEU A 650 35.41 -23.36 2.72
N PRO A 651 36.08 -24.53 2.79
CA PRO A 651 36.15 -25.43 1.64
C PRO A 651 34.73 -25.90 1.26
N ALA A 652 34.53 -26.18 -0.03
CA ALA A 652 33.33 -26.83 -0.50
C ALA A 652 33.19 -28.21 0.16
N ASN A 653 31.97 -28.58 0.55
CA ASN A 653 31.68 -29.90 1.12
C ASN A 653 31.72 -30.99 0.03
N ASP A 654 31.50 -30.60 -1.23
CA ASP A 654 31.62 -31.44 -2.41
C ASP A 654 32.18 -30.61 -3.58
N PRO A 655 33.07 -31.15 -4.43
CA PRO A 655 33.62 -30.43 -5.59
C PRO A 655 32.59 -29.92 -6.61
N ALA A 656 31.36 -30.43 -6.60
CA ALA A 656 30.28 -29.96 -7.47
C ALA A 656 29.66 -28.62 -6.99
N GLU A 657 29.83 -28.26 -5.72
CA GLU A 657 29.33 -27.01 -5.16
C GLU A 657 30.03 -25.81 -5.80
N LYS A 658 29.26 -24.76 -6.07
CA LYS A 658 29.74 -23.52 -6.70
C LYS A 658 29.45 -22.28 -5.86
N GLY A 659 28.49 -22.35 -4.94
CA GLY A 659 28.25 -21.31 -3.96
C GLY A 659 29.32 -21.33 -2.87
N PRO A 660 29.97 -20.20 -2.55
CA PRO A 660 30.92 -20.16 -1.45
C PRO A 660 30.21 -20.05 -0.10
N ARG A 661 30.87 -20.53 0.96
CA ARG A 661 30.47 -20.32 2.35
C ARG A 661 31.53 -19.50 3.07
N TYR A 662 31.10 -18.51 3.83
CA TYR A 662 31.99 -17.66 4.62
C TYR A 662 31.61 -17.68 6.09
N VAL A 663 32.61 -17.80 6.95
CA VAL A 663 32.50 -17.49 8.38
C VAL A 663 33.10 -16.11 8.62
N LEU A 664 32.33 -15.23 9.23
CA LEU A 664 32.72 -13.88 9.59
C LEU A 664 32.81 -13.75 11.10
N ASP A 665 33.93 -13.22 11.60
CA ASP A 665 34.15 -12.98 13.02
C ASP A 665 33.85 -11.53 13.37
N PHE A 666 33.20 -11.29 14.50
CA PHE A 666 32.85 -9.96 14.98
C PHE A 666 33.34 -9.76 16.42
N ASP A 667 33.91 -8.58 16.68
CA ASP A 667 34.25 -8.15 18.05
C ASP A 667 32.98 -7.64 18.75
N LEU A 668 32.29 -8.54 19.44
CA LEU A 668 31.07 -8.28 20.19
C LEU A 668 31.19 -8.81 21.62
N LYS A 669 30.76 -7.99 22.57
CA LYS A 669 30.64 -8.40 23.99
C LYS A 669 29.29 -9.10 24.23
N PRO A 670 29.19 -9.95 25.26
CA PRO A 670 27.92 -10.54 25.68
C PRO A 670 26.80 -9.50 25.79
N GLY A 671 25.64 -9.79 25.20
CA GLY A 671 24.47 -8.93 25.13
C GLY A 671 24.49 -7.89 24.01
N GLN A 672 25.59 -7.73 23.28
CA GLN A 672 25.64 -6.83 22.12
C GLN A 672 24.98 -7.46 20.89
N GLN A 673 24.56 -6.57 19.99
CA GLN A 673 23.80 -6.92 18.79
C GLN A 673 24.66 -6.76 17.53
N LEU A 674 24.54 -7.74 16.63
CA LEU A 674 24.88 -7.60 15.22
C LEU A 674 23.59 -7.43 14.43
N GLN A 675 23.44 -6.27 13.80
CA GLN A 675 22.38 -6.05 12.83
C GLN A 675 22.89 -6.24 11.40
N VAL A 676 22.07 -6.84 10.54
CA VAL A 676 22.40 -7.17 9.14
C VAL A 676 21.24 -6.78 8.23
N LYS A 677 21.49 -5.95 7.21
CA LYS A 677 20.50 -5.58 6.18
C LYS A 677 20.83 -6.29 4.88
N ILE A 678 19.83 -6.82 4.18
CA ILE A 678 20.01 -7.55 2.93
C ILE A 678 19.07 -6.97 1.89
N GLY A 679 19.60 -6.35 0.83
CA GLY A 679 18.82 -5.90 -0.31
C GLY A 679 18.89 -6.95 -1.42
N LEU A 680 17.74 -7.27 -2.03
CA LEU A 680 17.63 -8.19 -3.16
C LEU A 680 17.13 -7.47 -4.41
N SER A 681 17.57 -7.95 -5.57
CA SER A 681 17.08 -7.53 -6.89
C SER A 681 17.14 -8.67 -7.88
N THR A 682 16.24 -8.64 -8.86
CA THR A 682 16.25 -9.57 -10.00
C THR A 682 17.15 -9.07 -11.15
N VAL A 683 17.62 -7.83 -11.07
CA VAL A 683 18.25 -7.09 -12.17
C VAL A 683 19.75 -6.89 -11.96
N SER A 684 20.16 -6.29 -10.84
CA SER A 684 21.56 -5.93 -10.61
C SER A 684 21.91 -5.66 -9.14
N ILE A 685 23.21 -5.64 -8.82
CA ILE A 685 23.72 -5.22 -7.50
C ILE A 685 23.35 -3.76 -7.20
N GLU A 686 23.35 -2.89 -8.21
CA GLU A 686 23.01 -1.48 -8.02
C GLU A 686 21.54 -1.31 -7.64
N ASN A 687 20.65 -2.08 -8.26
CA ASN A 687 19.24 -2.07 -7.88
C ASN A 687 19.03 -2.66 -6.48
N ALA A 688 19.72 -3.74 -6.11
CA ALA A 688 19.67 -4.28 -4.75
C ALA A 688 20.12 -3.25 -3.71
N ARG A 689 21.17 -2.47 -4.01
CA ARG A 689 21.63 -1.35 -3.19
C ARG A 689 20.60 -0.23 -3.11
N GLN A 690 20.00 0.14 -4.25
CA GLN A 690 18.97 1.17 -4.32
C GLN A 690 17.74 0.79 -3.50
N ASN A 691 17.29 -0.46 -3.59
CA ASN A 691 16.20 -1.00 -2.78
C ASN A 691 16.52 -0.84 -1.28
N LEU A 692 17.72 -1.24 -0.85
CA LEU A 692 18.18 -1.10 0.53
C LEU A 692 18.20 0.36 1.01
N GLN A 693 18.76 1.27 0.21
CA GLN A 693 18.85 2.68 0.56
C GLN A 693 17.50 3.38 0.65
N GLN A 694 16.54 3.01 -0.21
CA GLN A 694 15.21 3.64 -0.22
C GLN A 694 14.28 3.05 0.85
N GLU A 695 14.34 1.75 1.10
CA GLU A 695 13.43 1.07 2.03
C GLU A 695 13.95 1.10 3.47
N ILE A 696 15.26 0.90 3.69
CA ILE A 696 15.86 0.80 5.03
C ILE A 696 17.21 1.57 5.08
N PRO A 697 17.18 2.92 5.05
CA PRO A 697 18.40 3.74 5.12
C PRO A 697 19.09 3.71 6.49
N HIS A 698 18.35 3.42 7.58
CA HIS A 698 18.82 3.48 8.97
C HIS A 698 19.05 2.09 9.59
N TRP A 699 19.54 2.06 10.84
CA TRP A 699 19.79 0.83 11.63
C TRP A 699 18.77 0.60 12.77
N GLU A 700 17.63 1.30 12.75
CA GLU A 700 16.57 1.17 13.75
C GLU A 700 15.63 -0.03 13.46
N PHE A 701 15.98 -1.23 13.95
CA PHE A 701 15.24 -2.47 13.70
C PHE A 701 13.75 -2.39 14.06
N ASN A 702 13.44 -1.84 15.24
CA ASN A 702 12.06 -1.75 15.70
C ASN A 702 11.21 -0.78 14.85
N THR A 703 11.83 0.21 14.20
CA THR A 703 11.13 1.11 13.27
C THR A 703 10.66 0.34 12.04
N VAL A 704 11.54 -0.45 11.42
CA VAL A 704 11.18 -1.29 10.26
C VAL A 704 10.12 -2.32 10.64
N ARG A 705 10.29 -2.99 11.78
CA ARG A 705 9.29 -3.91 12.33
C ARG A 705 7.91 -3.27 12.49
N ASN A 706 7.87 -2.07 13.07
CA ASN A 706 6.62 -1.34 13.26
C ASN A 706 6.01 -0.89 11.92
N MET A 707 6.82 -0.51 10.95
CA MET A 707 6.36 -0.18 9.59
C MET A 707 5.73 -1.40 8.92
N ALA A 708 6.40 -2.55 8.95
CA ALA A 708 5.89 -3.82 8.41
C ALA A 708 4.57 -4.22 9.07
N GLY A 709 4.50 -4.19 10.40
CA GLY A 709 3.26 -4.46 11.14
C GLY A 709 2.13 -3.47 10.82
N SER A 710 2.46 -2.19 10.65
CA SER A 710 1.48 -1.16 10.28
C SER A 710 0.95 -1.34 8.86
N GLU A 711 1.81 -1.73 7.92
CA GLU A 711 1.41 -2.06 6.55
C GLU A 711 0.46 -3.27 6.55
N TRP A 712 0.79 -4.33 7.29
CA TRP A 712 -0.10 -5.47 7.47
C TRP A 712 -1.45 -5.07 8.04
N ASP A 713 -1.44 -4.30 9.13
CA ASP A 713 -2.68 -3.80 9.70
C ASP A 713 -3.49 -3.09 8.63
N GLN A 714 -2.94 -2.14 7.84
CA GLN A 714 -3.67 -1.44 6.77
C GLN A 714 -4.44 -2.35 5.80
N TYR A 715 -3.90 -3.53 5.45
CA TYR A 715 -4.63 -4.50 4.64
C TYR A 715 -5.66 -5.29 5.45
N LEU A 716 -5.30 -5.76 6.65
CA LEU A 716 -6.19 -6.57 7.50
C LEU A 716 -7.45 -5.78 7.92
N GLN A 717 -7.36 -4.47 8.19
CA GLN A 717 -8.53 -3.62 8.56
C GLN A 717 -9.49 -3.37 7.41
N ARG A 718 -9.14 -3.73 6.16
CA ARG A 718 -10.10 -3.73 5.05
C ARG A 718 -11.27 -4.68 5.31
N MET A 719 -11.07 -5.70 6.16
CA MET A 719 -12.12 -6.59 6.64
C MET A 719 -12.23 -6.55 8.17
N THR A 720 -13.30 -5.99 8.69
CA THR A 720 -13.62 -6.00 10.12
C THR A 720 -14.62 -7.11 10.42
N ILE A 721 -14.30 -8.03 11.32
CA ILE A 721 -15.18 -9.14 11.69
C ILE A 721 -15.49 -9.17 13.19
N LYS A 722 -16.50 -9.96 13.57
CA LYS A 722 -16.76 -10.35 14.97
C LYS A 722 -16.81 -11.86 15.08
N GLY A 723 -16.24 -12.41 16.14
CA GLY A 723 -16.19 -13.85 16.42
C GLY A 723 -15.49 -14.13 17.76
N SER A 724 -15.30 -15.40 18.07
CA SER A 724 -14.35 -15.84 19.11
C SER A 724 -12.91 -15.54 18.69
N ASP A 725 -11.96 -15.57 19.63
CA ASP A 725 -10.54 -15.37 19.29
C ASP A 725 -10.03 -16.39 18.26
N ASP A 726 -10.46 -17.65 18.33
CA ASP A 726 -10.12 -18.65 17.30
C ASP A 726 -10.65 -18.29 15.91
N LEU A 727 -11.87 -17.75 15.81
CA LEU A 727 -12.42 -17.29 14.52
C LEU A 727 -11.66 -16.07 14.01
N LEU A 728 -11.31 -15.13 14.90
CA LEU A 728 -10.50 -13.98 14.55
C LEU A 728 -9.12 -14.43 14.04
N THR A 729 -8.49 -15.38 14.73
CA THR A 729 -7.18 -15.90 14.35
C THR A 729 -7.20 -16.65 13.02
N ASN A 730 -8.13 -17.58 12.82
CA ASN A 730 -8.22 -18.30 11.54
C ASN A 730 -8.49 -17.35 10.38
N PHE A 731 -9.41 -16.39 10.55
CA PHE A 731 -9.78 -15.46 9.49
C PHE A 731 -8.66 -14.48 9.13
N TYR A 732 -8.03 -13.84 10.13
CA TYR A 732 -6.94 -12.91 9.85
C TYR A 732 -5.67 -13.62 9.38
N THR A 733 -5.44 -14.87 9.81
CA THR A 733 -4.33 -15.68 9.28
C THR A 733 -4.57 -16.10 7.83
N ALA A 734 -5.80 -16.46 7.46
CA ALA A 734 -6.14 -16.71 6.05
C ALA A 734 -5.92 -15.45 5.18
N LEU A 735 -6.34 -14.27 5.67
CA LEU A 735 -6.04 -13.02 4.97
C LEU A 735 -4.53 -12.73 4.90
N TYR A 736 -3.76 -13.06 5.93
CA TYR A 736 -2.31 -12.93 5.93
C TYR A 736 -1.69 -13.79 4.82
N HIS A 737 -1.97 -15.09 4.79
CA HIS A 737 -1.45 -15.99 3.76
C HIS A 737 -1.82 -15.56 2.34
N LEU A 738 -3.09 -15.16 2.13
CA LEU A 738 -3.57 -14.65 0.86
C LEU A 738 -2.75 -13.46 0.33
N LEU A 739 -2.32 -12.56 1.22
CA LEU A 739 -1.68 -11.31 0.81
C LEU A 739 -0.15 -11.44 0.75
N MET A 740 0.42 -12.62 0.96
CA MET A 740 1.86 -12.86 0.81
C MET A 740 2.28 -12.97 -0.66
N GLN A 741 1.41 -13.48 -1.54
CA GLN A 741 1.61 -13.57 -3.00
C GLN A 741 0.43 -12.96 -3.76
N PRO A 742 0.58 -12.49 -5.01
CA PRO A 742 1.81 -12.47 -5.84
C PRO A 742 2.87 -11.48 -5.37
N ASN A 743 4.14 -11.85 -5.39
CA ASN A 743 5.24 -10.96 -4.96
C ASN A 743 5.57 -9.92 -6.05
N ASN A 744 5.85 -8.68 -5.68
CA ASN A 744 6.37 -7.70 -6.63
C ASN A 744 7.87 -7.90 -6.84
N MET A 745 8.29 -8.30 -8.03
CA MET A 745 9.71 -8.48 -8.39
C MET A 745 10.38 -7.21 -8.93
N ALA A 746 9.59 -6.20 -9.31
CA ALA A 746 10.14 -4.97 -9.84
C ALA A 746 10.77 -4.15 -8.71
N ASP A 747 12.04 -3.80 -8.89
CA ASP A 747 12.82 -2.97 -7.96
C ASP A 747 12.15 -1.60 -7.75
N VAL A 748 12.60 -0.81 -6.76
CA VAL A 748 12.03 0.52 -6.45
C VAL A 748 12.07 1.50 -7.62
N ASN A 749 12.93 1.28 -8.62
CA ASN A 749 13.01 2.06 -9.86
C ASN A 749 12.10 1.53 -11.00
N GLY A 750 11.32 0.48 -10.73
CA GLY A 750 10.40 -0.17 -11.67
C GLY A 750 11.06 -1.17 -12.62
N GLN A 751 12.38 -1.40 -12.53
CA GLN A 751 13.06 -2.40 -13.36
C GLN A 751 12.82 -3.81 -12.86
N TYR A 752 12.73 -4.75 -13.79
CA TYR A 752 12.58 -6.17 -13.50
C TYR A 752 13.28 -7.02 -14.58
N ARG A 753 13.61 -8.26 -14.24
CA ARG A 753 14.04 -9.27 -15.22
C ARG A 753 12.83 -10.05 -15.73
N GLY A 754 12.56 -9.95 -17.03
CA GLY A 754 11.46 -10.65 -17.69
C GLY A 754 11.71 -12.15 -17.88
N ALA A 755 10.67 -12.85 -18.35
CA ALA A 755 10.71 -14.30 -18.60
C ALA A 755 11.81 -14.72 -19.60
N ASP A 756 12.21 -13.82 -20.51
CA ASP A 756 13.25 -13.99 -21.51
C ASP A 756 14.64 -13.47 -21.07
N ASP A 757 14.82 -13.23 -19.76
CA ASP A 757 16.02 -12.67 -19.13
C ASP A 757 16.36 -11.22 -19.51
N LYS A 758 15.52 -10.55 -20.31
CA LYS A 758 15.72 -9.13 -20.59
C LYS A 758 15.37 -8.29 -19.37
N VAL A 759 16.19 -7.27 -19.14
CA VAL A 759 15.90 -6.23 -18.15
C VAL A 759 14.97 -5.21 -18.80
N LEU A 760 13.80 -5.03 -18.21
CA LEU A 760 12.73 -4.15 -18.68
C LEU A 760 12.28 -3.24 -17.53
N THR A 761 11.45 -2.24 -17.83
CA THR A 761 10.83 -1.36 -16.83
C THR A 761 9.32 -1.50 -16.92
N ALA A 762 8.68 -1.80 -15.79
CA ALA A 762 7.24 -1.96 -15.71
C ALA A 762 6.53 -0.62 -15.89
N ALA A 763 5.43 -0.61 -16.66
CA ALA A 763 4.71 0.62 -17.00
C ALA A 763 4.09 1.34 -15.78
N ASP A 764 3.67 0.57 -14.78
CA ASP A 764 3.13 1.05 -13.49
C ASP A 764 4.12 0.88 -12.33
N GLY A 765 5.38 0.57 -12.64
CA GLY A 765 6.45 0.31 -11.67
C GLY A 765 6.37 -1.05 -10.98
N ARG A 766 5.48 -1.97 -11.40
CA ARG A 766 5.31 -3.29 -10.76
C ARG A 766 5.32 -4.43 -11.76
N TYR A 767 5.91 -5.55 -11.36
CA TYR A 767 5.88 -6.80 -12.12
C TYR A 767 5.80 -7.96 -11.15
N TYR A 768 4.78 -8.80 -11.29
CA TYR A 768 4.45 -9.79 -10.28
C TYR A 768 4.91 -11.22 -10.60
N SER A 769 5.32 -11.92 -9.56
CA SER A 769 5.48 -13.37 -9.46
C SER A 769 5.53 -13.64 -7.96
N THR A 770 4.94 -14.65 -7.36
CA THR A 770 4.51 -15.93 -7.91
C THR A 770 3.07 -15.92 -8.43
N LEU A 771 2.83 -16.52 -9.60
CA LEU A 771 1.48 -16.69 -10.17
C LEU A 771 1.11 -18.19 -10.21
N SER A 772 0.48 -18.70 -9.15
CA SER A 772 -0.01 -20.09 -9.04
C SER A 772 -1.41 -20.21 -9.66
N LEU A 773 -1.51 -20.10 -10.98
CA LEU A 773 -2.80 -19.77 -11.62
C LEU A 773 -3.78 -20.94 -11.70
N TRP A 774 -3.33 -22.19 -11.59
CA TRP A 774 -4.23 -23.34 -11.51
C TRP A 774 -5.11 -23.31 -10.26
N ASP A 775 -4.57 -22.76 -9.17
CA ASP A 775 -5.24 -22.64 -7.88
C ASP A 775 -5.97 -21.31 -7.80
N THR A 776 -5.21 -20.23 -7.94
CA THR A 776 -5.61 -18.88 -7.55
C THR A 776 -6.72 -18.28 -8.42
N TYR A 777 -6.97 -18.79 -9.63
CA TYR A 777 -8.11 -18.32 -10.45
C TYR A 777 -9.47 -18.63 -9.79
N ARG A 778 -9.52 -19.64 -8.92
CA ARG A 778 -10.74 -20.20 -8.34
C ARG A 778 -11.32 -19.29 -7.26
N ALA A 779 -10.47 -18.77 -6.36
CA ALA A 779 -10.90 -17.89 -5.27
C ALA A 779 -9.96 -16.71 -5.00
N ALA A 780 -8.63 -16.89 -5.01
CA ALA A 780 -7.70 -15.81 -4.64
C ALA A 780 -7.82 -14.58 -5.57
N HIS A 781 -7.73 -14.77 -6.90
CA HIS A 781 -7.94 -13.70 -7.88
C HIS A 781 -9.34 -13.08 -7.81
N PRO A 782 -10.44 -13.86 -7.74
CA PRO A 782 -11.76 -13.31 -7.47
C PRO A 782 -11.84 -12.47 -6.19
N LEU A 783 -11.11 -12.83 -5.13
CA LEU A 783 -11.09 -12.07 -3.88
C LEU A 783 -10.28 -10.78 -4.01
N TYR A 784 -9.15 -10.78 -4.75
CA TYR A 784 -8.39 -9.57 -5.03
C TYR A 784 -9.23 -8.49 -5.73
N THR A 785 -10.21 -8.88 -6.56
CA THR A 785 -11.14 -7.92 -7.21
C THR A 785 -12.00 -7.14 -6.22
N LEU A 786 -12.17 -7.65 -4.99
CA LEU A 786 -12.90 -7.00 -3.90
C LEU A 786 -11.96 -6.36 -2.88
N LEU A 787 -10.91 -7.08 -2.49
CA LEU A 787 -10.04 -6.75 -1.35
C LEU A 787 -8.89 -5.81 -1.72
N THR A 788 -8.24 -6.05 -2.86
CA THR A 788 -7.08 -5.28 -3.36
C THR A 788 -7.25 -4.87 -4.82
N PRO A 789 -8.35 -4.19 -5.18
CA PRO A 789 -8.67 -3.85 -6.57
C PRO A 789 -7.58 -2.99 -7.23
N GLU A 790 -6.82 -2.22 -6.45
CA GLU A 790 -5.71 -1.40 -6.93
C GLU A 790 -4.52 -2.21 -7.50
N ARG A 791 -4.48 -3.53 -7.29
CA ARG A 791 -3.42 -4.43 -7.82
C ARG A 791 -3.86 -5.24 -9.04
N VAL A 792 -5.15 -5.36 -9.30
CA VAL A 792 -5.71 -6.26 -10.32
C VAL A 792 -5.21 -5.92 -11.72
N ASP A 793 -5.20 -4.64 -12.10
CA ASP A 793 -4.67 -4.21 -13.39
C ASP A 793 -3.16 -4.55 -13.52
N GLY A 794 -2.38 -4.45 -12.44
CA GLY A 794 -0.96 -4.81 -12.41
C GLY A 794 -0.71 -6.32 -12.59
N PHE A 795 -1.59 -7.16 -12.02
CA PHE A 795 -1.55 -8.61 -12.23
C PHE A 795 -1.80 -8.96 -13.71
N VAL A 796 -2.80 -8.35 -14.33
CA VAL A 796 -3.09 -8.57 -15.76
C VAL A 796 -1.95 -8.04 -16.63
N GLN A 797 -1.44 -6.84 -16.35
CA GLN A 797 -0.30 -6.29 -17.08
C GLN A 797 0.93 -7.19 -17.00
N THR A 798 1.20 -7.79 -15.85
CA THR A 798 2.27 -8.79 -15.67
C THR A 798 2.07 -9.98 -16.59
N MET A 799 0.85 -10.55 -16.67
CA MET A 799 0.55 -11.67 -17.58
C MET A 799 0.75 -11.29 -19.05
N LEU A 800 0.39 -10.06 -19.44
CA LEU A 800 0.59 -9.56 -20.79
C LEU A 800 2.06 -9.22 -21.10
N ALA A 801 2.85 -8.83 -20.10
CA ALA A 801 4.29 -8.63 -20.23
C ALA A 801 5.03 -9.97 -20.35
N HIS A 802 4.59 -10.99 -19.60
CA HIS A 802 5.06 -12.37 -19.79
C HIS A 802 4.75 -12.85 -21.22
N TYR A 803 3.54 -12.59 -21.72
CA TYR A 803 3.17 -12.88 -23.11
C TYR A 803 4.06 -12.19 -24.15
N ASP A 804 4.48 -10.94 -23.93
CA ASP A 804 5.43 -10.29 -24.85
C ASP A 804 6.79 -10.99 -24.88
N ALA A 805 7.22 -11.51 -23.73
CA ALA A 805 8.52 -12.17 -23.60
C ALA A 805 8.52 -13.60 -24.16
N THR A 806 7.44 -14.37 -23.95
CA THR A 806 7.39 -15.80 -24.27
C THR A 806 6.51 -16.14 -25.47
N GLY A 807 5.63 -15.23 -25.87
CA GLY A 807 4.62 -15.44 -26.92
C GLY A 807 3.38 -16.20 -26.45
N LEU A 808 3.25 -16.52 -25.15
CA LEU A 808 2.13 -17.24 -24.53
C LEU A 808 1.79 -16.62 -23.15
N LEU A 809 0.53 -16.71 -22.72
CA LEU A 809 0.17 -16.33 -21.36
C LEU A 809 0.81 -17.28 -20.33
N PRO A 810 1.10 -16.79 -19.11
CA PRO A 810 1.68 -17.63 -18.07
C PRO A 810 0.70 -18.72 -17.62
N ARG A 811 1.24 -19.88 -17.25
CA ARG A 811 0.51 -20.99 -16.63
C ARG A 811 0.83 -21.05 -15.14
N TRP A 812 2.10 -21.12 -14.80
CA TRP A 812 2.56 -20.97 -13.42
C TRP A 812 3.95 -20.35 -13.43
N THR A 813 4.06 -19.16 -12.84
CA THR A 813 5.33 -18.42 -12.86
C THR A 813 5.99 -18.32 -11.50
N LEU A 814 7.27 -18.69 -11.46
CA LEU A 814 8.18 -18.45 -10.36
C LEU A 814 9.27 -17.48 -10.79
N TRP A 815 9.56 -16.45 -10.02
CA TRP A 815 10.62 -15.49 -10.33
C TRP A 815 10.53 -14.96 -11.78
N GLY A 816 9.29 -14.73 -12.24
CA GLY A 816 8.98 -14.25 -13.59
C GLY A 816 9.14 -15.29 -14.70
N LYS A 817 9.61 -16.50 -14.40
CA LYS A 817 9.86 -17.62 -15.32
C LYS A 817 8.69 -18.60 -15.32
N GLU A 818 8.42 -19.16 -16.48
CA GLU A 818 7.43 -20.24 -16.65
C GLU A 818 8.02 -21.59 -16.19
N ASN A 819 7.25 -22.38 -15.45
CA ASN A 819 7.61 -23.75 -15.08
C ASN A 819 6.61 -24.81 -15.59
N ASN A 820 5.52 -24.39 -16.22
CA ASN A 820 4.45 -25.19 -16.84
C ASN A 820 3.59 -26.03 -15.88
N CYS A 821 3.70 -25.78 -14.58
CA CYS A 821 2.74 -26.24 -13.59
C CYS A 821 1.38 -25.52 -13.80
N MET A 822 0.22 -26.05 -13.41
CA MET A 822 -0.17 -27.45 -13.48
C MET A 822 -0.73 -27.76 -14.88
N ILE A 823 -2.04 -27.88 -15.04
CA ILE A 823 -2.78 -28.04 -16.32
C ILE A 823 -3.57 -26.75 -16.68
N GLY A 824 -4.17 -26.70 -17.87
CA GLY A 824 -4.94 -25.53 -18.33
C GLY A 824 -4.11 -24.27 -18.58
N ASN A 825 -4.77 -23.18 -19.01
CA ASN A 825 -4.18 -21.87 -19.31
C ASN A 825 -4.87 -20.77 -18.48
N HIS A 826 -4.80 -20.90 -17.16
CA HIS A 826 -5.67 -20.17 -16.23
C HIS A 826 -5.35 -18.68 -16.01
N ALA A 827 -4.36 -18.11 -16.71
CA ALA A 827 -4.31 -16.65 -16.90
C ALA A 827 -5.57 -16.14 -17.62
N ILE A 828 -6.14 -16.93 -18.51
CA ILE A 828 -7.34 -16.60 -19.31
C ILE A 828 -8.54 -16.25 -18.41
N PRO A 829 -9.02 -17.12 -17.49
CA PRO A 829 -10.11 -16.79 -16.59
C PRO A 829 -9.80 -15.60 -15.68
N VAL A 830 -8.55 -15.39 -15.23
CA VAL A 830 -8.21 -14.21 -14.43
C VAL A 830 -8.38 -12.91 -15.22
N ILE A 831 -7.90 -12.88 -16.47
CA ILE A 831 -8.06 -11.72 -17.38
C ILE A 831 -9.54 -11.50 -17.71
N ALA A 832 -10.28 -12.58 -18.00
CA ALA A 832 -11.70 -12.51 -18.31
C ALA A 832 -12.52 -11.98 -17.13
N ASP A 833 -12.25 -12.46 -15.92
CA ASP A 833 -12.89 -12.01 -14.68
C ASP A 833 -12.62 -10.52 -14.40
N ALA A 834 -11.35 -10.11 -14.46
CA ALA A 834 -10.97 -8.70 -14.30
C ALA A 834 -11.72 -7.80 -15.30
N TYR A 835 -11.78 -8.20 -16.57
CA TYR A 835 -12.51 -7.44 -17.57
C TYR A 835 -14.03 -7.42 -17.32
N ALA A 836 -14.62 -8.55 -16.95
CA ALA A 836 -16.05 -8.64 -16.63
C ALA A 836 -16.43 -7.73 -15.44
N LYS A 837 -15.52 -7.56 -14.48
CA LYS A 837 -15.72 -6.75 -13.27
C LYS A 837 -15.34 -5.27 -13.40
N GLY A 838 -14.88 -4.84 -14.59
CA GLY A 838 -14.67 -3.42 -14.90
C GLY A 838 -13.23 -2.93 -14.85
N PHE A 839 -12.25 -3.82 -14.65
CA PHE A 839 -10.83 -3.46 -14.72
C PHE A 839 -10.39 -3.24 -16.17
N ARG A 840 -9.67 -2.15 -16.43
CA ARG A 840 -9.38 -1.64 -17.79
C ARG A 840 -7.97 -1.08 -17.93
N GLY A 841 -7.09 -1.23 -16.93
CA GLY A 841 -5.74 -0.70 -16.93
C GLY A 841 -4.75 -1.47 -17.81
N PHE A 842 -5.23 -2.23 -18.80
CA PHE A 842 -4.43 -3.05 -19.70
C PHE A 842 -4.96 -3.01 -21.13
N ASP A 843 -4.09 -3.33 -22.10
CA ASP A 843 -4.47 -3.38 -23.52
C ASP A 843 -5.43 -4.55 -23.78
N THR A 844 -6.70 -4.21 -24.01
CA THR A 844 -7.78 -5.18 -24.24
C THR A 844 -7.59 -5.98 -25.54
N GLY A 845 -7.07 -5.35 -26.59
CA GLY A 845 -6.84 -6.04 -27.88
C GLY A 845 -5.69 -7.03 -27.78
N LYS A 846 -4.61 -6.62 -27.10
CA LYS A 846 -3.48 -7.50 -26.78
C LYS A 846 -3.91 -8.65 -25.87
N ALA A 847 -4.72 -8.38 -24.86
CA ALA A 847 -5.26 -9.42 -23.98
C ALA A 847 -6.05 -10.48 -24.77
N PHE A 848 -6.94 -10.06 -25.68
CA PHE A 848 -7.65 -11.00 -26.56
C PHE A 848 -6.69 -11.83 -27.42
N ALA A 849 -5.70 -11.18 -28.05
CA ALA A 849 -4.72 -11.87 -28.88
C ALA A 849 -3.88 -12.89 -28.09
N ALA A 850 -3.51 -12.54 -26.86
CA ALA A 850 -2.77 -13.42 -25.96
C ALA A 850 -3.62 -14.63 -25.53
N MET A 851 -4.89 -14.41 -25.19
CA MET A 851 -5.86 -15.47 -24.88
C MET A 851 -6.06 -16.41 -26.08
N ASP A 852 -6.37 -15.87 -27.26
CA ASP A 852 -6.60 -16.66 -28.48
C ASP A 852 -5.37 -17.48 -28.87
N ARG A 853 -4.18 -16.88 -28.80
CA ARG A 853 -2.92 -17.56 -29.11
C ARG A 853 -2.63 -18.69 -28.12
N SER A 854 -2.83 -18.44 -26.82
CA SER A 854 -2.62 -19.46 -25.78
C SER A 854 -3.64 -20.61 -25.90
N SER A 855 -4.81 -20.36 -26.52
CA SER A 855 -5.84 -21.37 -26.77
C SER A 855 -5.80 -22.01 -28.17
N THR A 856 -4.73 -21.80 -28.94
CA THR A 856 -4.61 -22.31 -30.32
C THR A 856 -3.22 -22.79 -30.72
N VAL A 857 -2.15 -22.35 -30.07
CA VAL A 857 -0.76 -22.75 -30.39
C VAL A 857 -0.30 -23.84 -29.43
N ASN A 858 0.14 -24.99 -29.94
CA ASN A 858 0.66 -26.07 -29.09
C ASN A 858 1.84 -25.59 -28.24
N HIS A 859 1.86 -25.98 -26.97
CA HIS A 859 2.93 -25.69 -26.02
C HIS A 859 2.89 -26.68 -24.86
N ALA A 860 4.03 -27.00 -24.24
CA ALA A 860 4.11 -27.85 -23.04
C ALA A 860 3.12 -29.04 -23.06
N THR A 861 2.23 -29.13 -22.06
CA THR A 861 1.15 -30.12 -21.95
C THR A 861 -0.17 -29.62 -22.58
N SER A 862 -0.15 -28.78 -23.61
CA SER A 862 -1.33 -28.32 -24.36
C SER A 862 -1.19 -28.67 -25.83
N ASP A 863 -1.95 -29.68 -26.25
CA ASP A 863 -2.02 -30.15 -27.64
C ASP A 863 -3.36 -29.72 -28.25
N TRP A 864 -3.35 -28.53 -28.84
CA TRP A 864 -4.53 -27.92 -29.44
C TRP A 864 -4.91 -28.60 -30.76
N ASP A 865 -3.96 -29.19 -31.49
CA ASP A 865 -4.27 -29.93 -32.71
C ASP A 865 -5.16 -31.15 -32.41
N LEU A 866 -4.81 -31.93 -31.38
CA LEU A 866 -5.64 -33.05 -30.93
C LEU A 866 -6.95 -32.58 -30.32
N TYR A 867 -6.91 -31.61 -29.41
CA TYR A 867 -8.11 -31.09 -28.74
C TYR A 867 -9.14 -30.54 -29.75
N LEU A 868 -8.70 -29.75 -30.74
CA LEU A 868 -9.59 -29.18 -31.76
C LEU A 868 -10.06 -30.23 -32.78
N LYS A 869 -9.23 -31.22 -33.11
CA LYS A 869 -9.60 -32.30 -34.03
C LYS A 869 -10.68 -33.22 -33.46
N TYR A 870 -10.53 -33.63 -32.20
CA TYR A 870 -11.39 -34.64 -31.59
C TYR A 870 -12.51 -34.04 -30.71
N GLY A 871 -12.37 -32.78 -30.30
CA GLY A 871 -13.24 -32.16 -29.30
C GLY A 871 -12.99 -32.67 -27.88
N TYR A 872 -11.84 -33.30 -27.64
CA TYR A 872 -11.31 -33.77 -26.35
C TYR A 872 -9.87 -34.23 -26.58
N LEU A 873 -9.11 -34.45 -25.51
CA LEU A 873 -7.78 -35.05 -25.58
C LEU A 873 -7.91 -36.59 -25.48
N PRO A 874 -7.54 -37.37 -26.51
CA PRO A 874 -7.72 -38.81 -26.47
C PRO A 874 -6.67 -39.51 -25.61
N PHE A 875 -7.08 -40.40 -24.69
CA PHE A 875 -6.15 -40.98 -23.69
C PHE A 875 -5.08 -41.91 -24.28
N ASP A 876 -5.31 -42.46 -25.47
CA ASP A 876 -4.36 -43.31 -26.17
C ASP A 876 -3.25 -42.51 -26.84
N LEU A 877 -3.47 -41.23 -27.12
CA LEU A 877 -2.48 -40.29 -27.66
C LEU A 877 -1.88 -39.40 -26.57
N ILE A 878 -2.71 -39.02 -25.59
CA ILE A 878 -2.34 -38.23 -24.42
C ILE A 878 -2.39 -39.16 -23.20
N LYS A 879 -1.23 -39.69 -22.81
CA LYS A 879 -1.12 -40.74 -21.79
C LYS A 879 -1.41 -40.27 -20.37
N GLU A 880 -1.33 -38.96 -20.13
CA GLU A 880 -1.44 -38.33 -18.82
C GLU A 880 -2.49 -37.21 -18.83
N GLU A 881 -3.40 -37.28 -17.86
CA GLU A 881 -4.31 -36.22 -17.45
C GLU A 881 -5.30 -35.77 -18.55
N SER A 882 -5.61 -36.68 -19.46
CA SER A 882 -6.42 -36.42 -20.66
C SER A 882 -7.82 -35.86 -20.34
N VAL A 883 -8.47 -36.35 -19.28
CA VAL A 883 -9.81 -35.92 -18.87
C VAL A 883 -9.74 -34.56 -18.19
N SER A 884 -8.91 -34.40 -17.16
CA SER A 884 -8.77 -33.13 -16.42
C SER A 884 -8.39 -31.98 -17.35
N ARG A 885 -7.41 -32.18 -18.25
CA ARG A 885 -7.00 -31.19 -19.24
C ARG A 885 -8.13 -30.83 -20.20
N THR A 886 -8.95 -31.80 -20.65
CA THR A 886 -10.10 -31.51 -21.52
C THR A 886 -11.15 -30.64 -20.80
N LEU A 887 -11.44 -30.94 -19.54
CA LEU A 887 -12.43 -30.22 -18.74
C LEU A 887 -11.99 -28.78 -18.46
N GLU A 888 -10.73 -28.59 -18.07
CA GLU A 888 -10.21 -27.26 -17.73
C GLU A 888 -9.94 -26.40 -18.98
N CYS A 889 -9.49 -26.99 -20.09
CA CYS A 889 -9.47 -26.29 -21.38
C CYS A 889 -10.88 -25.85 -21.84
N SER A 890 -11.90 -26.65 -21.55
CA SER A 890 -13.30 -26.28 -21.86
C SER A 890 -13.75 -25.06 -21.04
N TYR A 891 -13.31 -24.96 -19.79
CA TYR A 891 -13.59 -23.79 -18.94
C TYR A 891 -12.80 -22.55 -19.39
N ASP A 892 -11.53 -22.70 -19.76
CA ASP A 892 -10.74 -21.61 -20.33
C ASP A 892 -11.36 -21.10 -21.65
N ASP A 893 -11.86 -22.00 -22.50
CA ASP A 893 -12.59 -21.64 -23.72
C ASP A 893 -13.87 -20.85 -23.40
N TYR A 894 -14.60 -21.19 -22.33
CA TYR A 894 -15.71 -20.38 -21.84
C TYR A 894 -15.26 -18.97 -21.44
N ALA A 895 -14.15 -18.86 -20.71
CA ALA A 895 -13.60 -17.56 -20.31
C ALA A 895 -13.20 -16.69 -21.52
N VAL A 896 -12.57 -17.28 -22.56
CA VAL A 896 -12.31 -16.58 -23.83
C VAL A 896 -13.63 -16.12 -24.47
N SER A 897 -14.66 -16.96 -24.46
CA SER A 897 -15.97 -16.59 -25.02
C SER A 897 -16.58 -15.38 -24.32
N VAL A 898 -16.58 -15.36 -22.98
CA VAL A 898 -17.09 -14.24 -22.19
C VAL A 898 -16.33 -12.95 -22.49
N PHE A 899 -15.00 -13.00 -22.51
CA PHE A 899 -14.17 -11.84 -22.84
C PHE A 899 -14.40 -11.35 -24.27
N ALA A 900 -14.36 -12.26 -25.26
CA ALA A 900 -14.58 -11.94 -26.67
C ALA A 900 -15.95 -11.28 -26.90
N LYS A 901 -16.99 -11.79 -26.24
CA LYS A 901 -18.34 -11.20 -26.29
C LYS A 901 -18.35 -9.79 -25.71
N ALA A 902 -17.69 -9.57 -24.58
CA ALA A 902 -17.63 -8.28 -23.90
C ALA A 902 -16.91 -7.20 -24.73
N ILE A 903 -15.98 -7.59 -25.59
CA ILE A 903 -15.22 -6.67 -26.47
C ILE A 903 -15.78 -6.57 -27.90
N GLY A 904 -16.92 -7.20 -28.17
CA GLY A 904 -17.58 -7.16 -29.50
C GLY A 904 -17.01 -8.12 -30.55
N GLN A 905 -16.16 -9.08 -30.17
CA GLN A 905 -15.62 -10.11 -31.06
C GLN A 905 -16.59 -11.31 -31.17
N HIS A 906 -17.78 -11.07 -31.74
CA HIS A 906 -18.89 -12.03 -31.72
C HIS A 906 -18.58 -13.39 -32.37
N SER A 907 -17.86 -13.42 -33.51
CA SER A 907 -17.50 -14.68 -34.17
C SER A 907 -16.54 -15.53 -33.33
N ALA A 908 -15.56 -14.89 -32.70
CA ALA A 908 -14.68 -15.58 -31.77
C ALA A 908 -15.46 -16.06 -30.53
N ALA A 909 -16.33 -15.22 -29.98
CA ALA A 909 -17.17 -15.59 -28.85
C ALA A 909 -18.00 -16.86 -29.13
N GLU A 910 -18.61 -16.97 -30.32
CA GLU A 910 -19.36 -18.15 -30.73
C GLU A 910 -18.46 -19.39 -30.88
N LYS A 911 -17.31 -19.26 -31.55
CA LYS A 911 -16.31 -20.35 -31.69
C LYS A 911 -15.91 -20.91 -30.32
N TYR A 912 -15.52 -20.03 -29.40
CA TYR A 912 -15.06 -20.43 -28.07
C TYR A 912 -16.21 -20.95 -27.19
N GLN A 913 -17.43 -20.42 -27.34
CA GLN A 913 -18.61 -20.98 -26.69
C GLN A 913 -18.87 -22.42 -27.13
N GLN A 914 -18.73 -22.73 -28.42
CA GLN A 914 -18.88 -24.10 -28.93
C GLN A 914 -17.81 -25.04 -28.36
N ARG A 915 -16.54 -24.60 -28.33
CA ARG A 915 -15.44 -25.36 -27.73
C ARG A 915 -15.64 -25.61 -26.24
N SER A 916 -16.19 -24.66 -25.50
CA SER A 916 -16.50 -24.85 -24.07
C SER A 916 -17.47 -26.01 -23.79
N MET A 917 -18.17 -26.51 -24.80
CA MET A 917 -19.07 -27.67 -24.68
C MET A 917 -18.36 -29.02 -24.82
N TYR A 918 -17.04 -29.04 -25.08
CA TYR A 918 -16.25 -30.25 -25.34
C TYR A 918 -16.21 -31.24 -24.17
N TYR A 919 -16.44 -30.77 -22.93
CA TYR A 919 -16.65 -31.65 -21.77
C TYR A 919 -17.71 -32.74 -22.04
N LYS A 920 -18.73 -32.46 -22.87
CA LYS A 920 -19.82 -33.41 -23.18
C LYS A 920 -19.32 -34.66 -23.91
N ASN A 921 -18.18 -34.56 -24.60
CA ASN A 921 -17.59 -35.69 -25.33
C ASN A 921 -16.99 -36.75 -24.41
N LEU A 922 -16.73 -36.39 -23.15
CA LEU A 922 -16.19 -37.27 -22.12
C LEU A 922 -17.21 -37.68 -21.05
N LEU A 923 -18.45 -37.19 -21.11
CA LEU A 923 -19.51 -37.59 -20.20
C LEU A 923 -20.10 -38.94 -20.63
N ASP A 924 -19.62 -40.02 -20.02
CA ASP A 924 -20.02 -41.39 -20.33
C ASP A 924 -21.51 -41.62 -20.01
N PRO A 925 -22.36 -41.99 -21.00
CA PRO A 925 -23.78 -42.19 -20.78
C PRO A 925 -24.11 -43.44 -19.93
N GLU A 926 -23.18 -44.38 -19.78
CA GLU A 926 -23.36 -45.57 -18.94
C GLU A 926 -23.08 -45.22 -17.47
N THR A 927 -21.86 -44.75 -17.18
CA THR A 927 -21.44 -44.46 -15.80
C THR A 927 -21.92 -43.10 -15.29
N ARG A 928 -22.27 -42.17 -16.20
CA ARG A 928 -22.58 -40.76 -15.92
C ARG A 928 -21.42 -40.05 -15.21
N MET A 929 -20.20 -40.40 -15.58
CA MET A 929 -18.95 -39.82 -15.07
C MET A 929 -18.15 -39.27 -16.23
N MET A 930 -17.26 -38.33 -15.95
CA MET A 930 -16.22 -37.98 -16.92
C MET A 930 -15.30 -39.19 -17.04
N ARG A 931 -15.06 -39.66 -18.26
CA ARG A 931 -14.28 -40.88 -18.54
C ARG A 931 -13.43 -40.67 -19.78
N GLY A 932 -12.18 -41.11 -19.74
CA GLY A 932 -11.29 -41.02 -20.89
C GLY A 932 -11.86 -41.72 -22.11
N ARG A 933 -11.65 -41.10 -23.28
CA ARG A 933 -12.04 -41.63 -24.59
C ARG A 933 -10.83 -41.69 -25.51
N ASP A 934 -10.69 -42.75 -26.30
CA ASP A 934 -9.56 -42.94 -27.22
C ASP A 934 -9.78 -42.24 -28.58
N SER A 935 -8.75 -42.21 -29.42
CA SER A 935 -8.77 -41.57 -30.74
C SER A 935 -9.72 -42.22 -31.75
N LYS A 936 -10.27 -43.40 -31.43
CA LYS A 936 -11.29 -44.13 -32.19
C LYS A 936 -12.70 -43.94 -31.62
N GLY A 937 -12.83 -43.19 -30.52
CA GLY A 937 -14.10 -42.92 -29.84
C GLY A 937 -14.54 -43.99 -28.85
N ASN A 938 -13.70 -44.94 -28.46
CA ASN A 938 -14.01 -45.93 -27.42
C ASN A 938 -13.71 -45.37 -26.03
N TRP A 939 -14.53 -45.76 -25.05
CA TRP A 939 -14.30 -45.42 -23.64
C TRP A 939 -13.15 -46.24 -23.05
N ARG A 940 -12.39 -45.64 -22.13
CA ARG A 940 -11.31 -46.33 -21.41
C ARG A 940 -11.84 -47.58 -20.70
N THR A 941 -11.24 -48.74 -20.97
CA THR A 941 -11.54 -50.02 -20.29
C THR A 941 -10.24 -50.76 -19.97
N PRO A 942 -10.05 -51.30 -18.75
CA PRO A 942 -10.95 -51.19 -17.58
C PRO A 942 -11.04 -49.75 -17.04
N PHE A 943 -12.11 -49.43 -16.31
CA PHE A 943 -12.32 -48.12 -15.71
C PHE A 943 -12.61 -48.24 -14.22
N ASN A 944 -11.72 -47.69 -13.39
CA ASN A 944 -11.89 -47.63 -11.94
C ASN A 944 -12.15 -46.17 -11.53
N LEU A 945 -13.33 -45.93 -10.95
CA LEU A 945 -13.79 -44.60 -10.51
C LEU A 945 -13.01 -44.04 -9.32
N PHE A 946 -12.38 -44.91 -8.54
CA PHE A 946 -11.70 -44.57 -7.29
C PHE A 946 -10.19 -44.44 -7.43
N SER A 947 -9.64 -44.82 -8.60
CA SER A 947 -8.21 -44.75 -8.86
C SER A 947 -7.77 -43.29 -8.83
N LEU A 948 -6.88 -42.95 -7.91
CA LEU A 948 -6.21 -41.66 -7.94
C LEU A 948 -5.21 -41.65 -9.10
N SER A 949 -5.03 -40.47 -9.69
CA SER A 949 -4.17 -40.25 -10.84
C SER A 949 -3.41 -38.93 -10.63
N HIS A 950 -2.17 -38.91 -11.11
CA HIS A 950 -1.32 -37.72 -11.14
C HIS A 950 -0.15 -37.99 -12.09
N ALA A 951 0.09 -37.11 -13.07
CA ALA A 951 1.15 -37.28 -14.06
C ALA A 951 2.52 -37.52 -13.41
N GLY A 952 2.83 -36.79 -12.33
CA GLY A 952 4.13 -36.87 -11.66
C GLY A 952 4.36 -38.13 -10.81
N SER A 953 3.33 -38.93 -10.51
CA SER A 953 3.48 -40.11 -9.63
C SER A 953 2.96 -41.42 -10.23
N VAL A 954 1.69 -41.52 -10.57
CA VAL A 954 1.02 -42.79 -10.94
C VAL A 954 0.43 -42.80 -12.35
N GLY A 955 0.47 -41.66 -13.06
CA GLY A 955 -0.17 -41.47 -14.36
C GLY A 955 -1.70 -41.53 -14.28
N GLY A 956 -2.36 -41.68 -15.43
CA GLY A 956 -3.83 -41.80 -15.52
C GLY A 956 -4.50 -40.61 -16.20
N ASP A 957 -5.82 -40.54 -16.10
CA ASP A 957 -6.64 -39.57 -16.84
C ASP A 957 -6.92 -38.26 -16.08
N TYR A 958 -6.64 -38.24 -14.77
CA TYR A 958 -6.97 -37.12 -13.88
C TYR A 958 -5.73 -36.52 -13.24
N THR A 959 -5.72 -35.19 -13.07
CA THR A 959 -4.65 -34.44 -12.39
C THR A 959 -4.93 -34.41 -10.89
N GLU A 960 -4.07 -35.06 -10.10
CA GLU A 960 -4.16 -35.11 -8.62
C GLU A 960 -5.54 -35.50 -8.07
N GLY A 961 -6.18 -36.49 -8.70
CA GLY A 961 -7.52 -36.88 -8.28
C GLY A 961 -8.07 -38.07 -9.02
N ASN A 962 -9.38 -38.24 -8.96
CA ASN A 962 -10.09 -39.33 -9.62
C ASN A 962 -11.37 -38.87 -10.34
N ALA A 963 -12.08 -39.82 -10.93
CA ALA A 963 -13.33 -39.57 -11.65
C ALA A 963 -14.41 -38.92 -10.77
N TRP A 964 -14.47 -39.29 -9.49
CA TRP A 964 -15.43 -38.72 -8.54
C TRP A 964 -15.20 -37.24 -8.28
N GLN A 965 -13.94 -36.79 -8.24
CA GLN A 965 -13.59 -35.40 -7.98
C GLN A 965 -13.73 -34.54 -9.25
N TYR A 966 -13.29 -35.02 -10.41
CA TYR A 966 -13.29 -34.23 -11.65
C TYR A 966 -14.62 -34.19 -12.41
N THR A 967 -15.57 -35.08 -12.12
CA THR A 967 -16.88 -35.06 -12.82
C THR A 967 -17.63 -33.73 -12.66
N TRP A 968 -17.26 -32.94 -11.65
CA TRP A 968 -17.89 -31.66 -11.30
C TRP A 968 -17.23 -30.44 -11.94
N SER A 969 -16.11 -30.58 -12.66
CA SER A 969 -15.36 -29.48 -13.30
C SER A 969 -16.04 -28.97 -14.58
N VAL A 970 -17.28 -28.48 -14.42
CA VAL A 970 -18.12 -27.88 -15.48
C VAL A 970 -18.85 -26.65 -14.91
N GLN A 971 -18.09 -25.73 -14.33
CA GLN A 971 -18.60 -24.57 -13.58
C GLN A 971 -19.44 -23.64 -14.47
N HIS A 972 -19.11 -23.55 -15.75
CA HIS A 972 -19.75 -22.70 -16.75
C HIS A 972 -21.08 -23.22 -17.31
N ASP A 973 -21.41 -24.51 -17.13
CA ASP A 973 -22.64 -25.13 -17.64
C ASP A 973 -23.22 -26.19 -16.70
N ILE A 974 -23.46 -25.79 -15.44
CA ILE A 974 -24.13 -26.63 -14.44
C ILE A 974 -25.49 -27.17 -14.94
N PRO A 975 -26.37 -26.39 -15.60
CA PRO A 975 -27.61 -26.92 -16.17
C PRO A 975 -27.39 -28.05 -17.18
N GLY A 976 -26.37 -27.92 -18.05
CA GLY A 976 -26.00 -28.96 -18.99
C GLY A 976 -25.47 -30.23 -18.31
N LEU A 977 -24.66 -30.10 -17.26
CA LEU A 977 -24.18 -31.22 -16.46
C LEU A 977 -25.33 -31.94 -15.73
N VAL A 978 -26.26 -31.19 -15.12
CA VAL A 978 -27.47 -31.73 -14.48
C VAL A 978 -28.28 -32.56 -15.47
N LYS A 979 -28.49 -32.04 -16.69
CA LYS A 979 -29.17 -32.79 -17.77
C LYS A 979 -28.40 -34.05 -18.14
N GLY A 980 -27.08 -33.96 -18.30
CA GLY A 980 -26.21 -35.07 -18.71
C GLY A 980 -26.16 -36.22 -17.70
N ILE A 981 -26.22 -35.92 -16.39
CA ILE A 981 -26.22 -36.92 -15.31
C ILE A 981 -27.59 -37.61 -15.14
N GLY A 982 -28.67 -37.03 -15.66
CA GLY A 982 -30.01 -37.61 -15.62
C GLY A 982 -31.04 -36.78 -14.87
N GLY A 983 -30.85 -35.46 -14.80
CA GLY A 983 -31.77 -34.52 -14.17
C GLY A 983 -31.48 -34.24 -12.69
N PRO A 984 -32.21 -33.30 -12.06
CA PRO A 984 -31.89 -32.77 -10.73
C PRO A 984 -31.76 -33.84 -9.65
N THR A 985 -32.66 -34.82 -9.60
CA THR A 985 -32.64 -35.89 -8.59
C THR A 985 -31.42 -36.81 -8.73
N ALA A 986 -31.06 -37.20 -9.96
CA ALA A 986 -29.90 -38.04 -10.22
C ALA A 986 -28.60 -37.30 -9.93
N PHE A 987 -28.54 -36.01 -10.29
CA PHE A 987 -27.43 -35.12 -9.98
C PHE A 987 -27.20 -35.03 -8.47
N THR A 988 -28.22 -34.66 -7.68
CA THR A 988 -28.12 -34.57 -6.21
C THR A 988 -27.70 -35.89 -5.58
N ARG A 989 -28.26 -37.03 -6.04
CA ARG A 989 -27.88 -38.35 -5.50
C ARG A 989 -26.41 -38.66 -5.77
N LYS A 990 -25.93 -38.45 -7.00
CA LYS A 990 -24.54 -38.71 -7.36
C LYS A 990 -23.60 -37.77 -6.62
N LEU A 991 -23.96 -36.49 -6.49
CA LEU A 991 -23.19 -35.51 -5.73
C LEU A 991 -23.11 -35.89 -4.24
N ASP A 992 -24.22 -36.31 -3.62
CA ASP A 992 -24.21 -36.73 -2.21
C ASP A 992 -23.42 -38.03 -1.99
N SER A 993 -23.34 -38.92 -2.99
CA SER A 993 -22.46 -40.09 -2.94
C SER A 993 -20.99 -39.72 -2.78
N LEU A 994 -20.52 -38.62 -3.42
CA LEU A 994 -19.15 -38.14 -3.24
C LEU A 994 -18.80 -37.99 -1.76
N PHE A 995 -19.72 -37.43 -0.96
CA PHE A 995 -19.50 -37.16 0.46
C PHE A 995 -19.75 -38.35 1.39
N ARG A 996 -20.16 -39.51 0.85
CA ARG A 996 -20.56 -40.70 1.65
C ARG A 996 -19.79 -41.97 1.31
N LEU A 997 -19.26 -42.08 0.10
CA LEU A 997 -18.47 -43.24 -0.32
C LEU A 997 -17.20 -43.35 0.54
N SER A 998 -16.72 -44.57 0.73
CA SER A 998 -15.46 -44.83 1.45
C SER A 998 -14.32 -44.06 0.81
N VAL A 999 -13.37 -43.59 1.62
CA VAL A 999 -12.16 -42.89 1.18
C VAL A 999 -11.36 -43.74 0.20
N ALA A 1000 -10.67 -43.12 -0.76
CA ALA A 1000 -9.79 -43.82 -1.69
C ALA A 1000 -8.64 -44.51 -0.93
N THR A 1001 -8.29 -45.74 -1.28
CA THR A 1001 -7.32 -46.57 -0.55
C THR A 1001 -5.85 -46.27 -0.90
N GLU A 1002 -5.60 -45.29 -1.78
CA GLU A 1002 -4.31 -45.03 -2.44
C GLU A 1002 -3.79 -43.60 -2.21
N THR A 1003 -4.28 -42.88 -1.19
CA THR A 1003 -3.89 -41.47 -0.94
C THR A 1003 -2.40 -41.27 -0.70
N HIS A 1004 -1.67 -42.28 -0.25
CA HIS A 1004 -0.21 -42.23 -0.12
C HIS A 1004 0.54 -42.08 -1.45
N LEU A 1005 -0.11 -42.38 -2.58
CA LEU A 1005 0.46 -42.25 -3.93
C LEU A 1005 0.24 -40.86 -4.55
N VAL A 1006 -0.67 -40.07 -3.97
CA VAL A 1006 -1.00 -38.69 -4.39
C VAL A 1006 -1.22 -37.85 -3.13
N LYS A 1007 -0.12 -37.29 -2.59
CA LYS A 1007 -0.07 -36.66 -1.26
C LYS A 1007 -1.03 -35.48 -1.11
N ASP A 1008 -1.28 -34.75 -2.20
CA ASP A 1008 -2.13 -33.56 -2.22
C ASP A 1008 -3.62 -33.90 -2.02
N VAL A 1009 -4.03 -35.16 -2.24
CA VAL A 1009 -5.41 -35.62 -1.97
C VAL A 1009 -5.61 -35.89 -0.48
N SER A 1010 -5.97 -34.82 0.22
CA SER A 1010 -6.09 -34.75 1.68
C SER A 1010 -7.38 -34.02 2.11
N GLY A 1011 -7.65 -33.91 3.42
CA GLY A 1011 -8.89 -33.27 3.91
C GLY A 1011 -10.19 -33.96 3.46
N LEU A 1012 -10.30 -35.27 3.68
CA LEU A 1012 -11.32 -36.10 3.03
C LEU A 1012 -12.66 -36.13 3.78
N ILE A 1013 -13.75 -35.88 3.05
CA ILE A 1013 -15.14 -36.18 3.45
C ILE A 1013 -15.70 -37.16 2.42
N GLY A 1014 -15.56 -38.45 2.69
CA GLY A 1014 -15.77 -39.48 1.68
C GLY A 1014 -14.71 -39.39 0.57
N GLN A 1015 -15.14 -39.09 -0.65
CA GLN A 1015 -14.29 -38.85 -1.82
C GLN A 1015 -14.01 -37.37 -2.09
N TYR A 1016 -14.73 -36.44 -1.44
CA TYR A 1016 -14.42 -35.01 -1.50
C TYR A 1016 -13.10 -34.76 -0.79
N ALA A 1017 -12.15 -34.09 -1.44
CA ALA A 1017 -10.84 -33.75 -0.88
C ALA A 1017 -10.72 -32.23 -0.77
N HIS A 1018 -10.74 -31.68 0.44
CA HIS A 1018 -10.63 -30.24 0.63
C HIS A 1018 -9.19 -29.74 0.49
N GLY A 1019 -8.19 -30.59 0.69
CA GLY A 1019 -6.80 -30.19 0.54
C GLY A 1019 -6.33 -30.07 -0.91
N ASN A 1020 -7.25 -30.14 -1.89
CA ASN A 1020 -6.94 -29.97 -3.30
C ASN A 1020 -8.12 -29.30 -4.06
N GLU A 1021 -7.76 -28.40 -4.95
CA GLU A 1021 -8.54 -27.38 -5.63
C GLU A 1021 -9.71 -27.85 -6.52
N PRO A 1022 -9.66 -29.02 -7.19
CA PRO A 1022 -10.76 -29.50 -8.03
C PRO A 1022 -12.08 -29.66 -7.26
N SER A 1023 -12.01 -29.82 -5.93
CA SER A 1023 -13.19 -30.00 -5.08
C SER A 1023 -13.77 -28.68 -4.56
N HIS A 1024 -13.06 -27.55 -4.66
CA HIS A 1024 -13.39 -26.32 -3.91
C HIS A 1024 -14.80 -25.75 -4.17
N HIS A 1025 -15.33 -25.86 -5.39
CA HIS A 1025 -16.68 -25.37 -5.73
C HIS A 1025 -17.80 -26.40 -5.45
N VAL A 1026 -17.46 -27.68 -5.23
CA VAL A 1026 -18.39 -28.81 -5.33
C VAL A 1026 -19.52 -28.76 -4.29
N ALA A 1027 -19.24 -28.30 -3.06
CA ALA A 1027 -20.26 -28.17 -2.02
C ALA A 1027 -21.38 -27.18 -2.38
N TYR A 1028 -21.08 -26.15 -3.17
CA TYR A 1028 -22.04 -25.13 -3.62
C TYR A 1028 -22.96 -25.63 -4.74
N LEU A 1029 -22.64 -26.76 -5.37
CA LEU A 1029 -23.47 -27.34 -6.45
C LEU A 1029 -24.83 -27.85 -5.94
N PHE A 1030 -24.95 -28.19 -4.65
CA PHE A 1030 -26.26 -28.49 -4.07
C PHE A 1030 -27.18 -27.28 -4.07
N ALA A 1031 -26.69 -26.10 -3.68
CA ALA A 1031 -27.46 -24.86 -3.73
C ALA A 1031 -27.91 -24.52 -5.17
N LEU A 1032 -27.00 -24.67 -6.15
CA LEU A 1032 -27.32 -24.49 -7.58
C LEU A 1032 -28.36 -25.50 -8.11
N ASN A 1033 -28.48 -26.67 -7.47
CA ASN A 1033 -29.49 -27.69 -7.79
C ASN A 1033 -30.67 -27.71 -6.79
N GLY A 1034 -30.95 -26.59 -6.10
CA GLY A 1034 -32.13 -26.42 -5.26
C GLY A 1034 -32.08 -27.13 -3.90
N GLN A 1035 -30.90 -27.48 -3.40
CA GLN A 1035 -30.66 -28.17 -2.12
C GLN A 1035 -29.74 -27.36 -1.18
N PRO A 1036 -30.02 -26.06 -0.90
CA PRO A 1036 -29.11 -25.19 -0.15
C PRO A 1036 -28.81 -25.70 1.27
N GLY A 1037 -29.77 -26.37 1.93
CA GLY A 1037 -29.54 -26.95 3.25
C GLY A 1037 -28.39 -27.97 3.29
N ARG A 1038 -28.15 -28.70 2.20
CA ARG A 1038 -27.01 -29.64 2.11
C ARG A 1038 -25.68 -28.91 1.89
N THR A 1039 -25.65 -27.85 1.09
CA THR A 1039 -24.48 -26.95 0.99
C THR A 1039 -24.10 -26.44 2.38
N GLN A 1040 -25.07 -25.90 3.13
CA GLN A 1040 -24.82 -25.28 4.43
C GLN A 1040 -24.24 -26.27 5.46
N GLU A 1041 -24.70 -27.53 5.45
CA GLU A 1041 -24.12 -28.60 6.29
C GLU A 1041 -22.66 -28.88 5.96
N LEU A 1042 -22.36 -29.02 4.67
CA LEU A 1042 -21.02 -29.37 4.19
C LEU A 1042 -20.05 -28.22 4.42
N LEU A 1043 -20.45 -26.98 4.14
CA LEU A 1043 -19.60 -25.80 4.41
C LEU A 1043 -19.20 -25.73 5.88
N ARG A 1044 -20.16 -25.93 6.80
CA ARG A 1044 -19.87 -25.96 8.23
C ARG A 1044 -18.94 -27.11 8.60
N GLN A 1045 -19.17 -28.31 8.07
CA GLN A 1045 -18.30 -29.46 8.32
C GLN A 1045 -16.87 -29.21 7.83
N ILE A 1046 -16.71 -28.66 6.63
CA ILE A 1046 -15.41 -28.32 6.04
C ILE A 1046 -14.68 -27.30 6.91
N THR A 1047 -15.35 -26.19 7.26
CA THR A 1047 -14.72 -25.11 8.02
C THR A 1047 -14.34 -25.54 9.44
N ASP A 1048 -15.17 -26.35 10.09
CA ASP A 1048 -14.90 -26.85 11.44
C ASP A 1048 -13.80 -27.93 11.49
N SER A 1049 -13.59 -28.66 10.38
CA SER A 1049 -12.65 -29.79 10.35
C SER A 1049 -11.27 -29.40 9.81
N PHE A 1050 -11.20 -28.42 8.92
CA PHE A 1050 -10.03 -28.17 8.07
C PHE A 1050 -9.43 -26.77 8.19
N TYR A 1051 -9.99 -25.90 9.03
CA TYR A 1051 -9.43 -24.59 9.34
C TYR A 1051 -9.37 -24.40 10.86
N LEU A 1052 -8.21 -24.72 11.43
CA LEU A 1052 -8.03 -24.80 12.88
C LEU A 1052 -6.89 -23.88 13.33
N ASN A 1053 -7.03 -23.30 14.53
CA ASN A 1053 -6.02 -22.42 15.13
C ASN A 1053 -4.86 -23.24 15.73
N LYS A 1054 -4.11 -23.93 14.87
CA LYS A 1054 -2.96 -24.78 15.24
C LYS A 1054 -2.01 -24.96 14.04
N PRO A 1055 -0.76 -25.40 14.26
CA PRO A 1055 0.20 -25.54 13.17
C PRO A 1055 -0.21 -26.47 12.04
N ASP A 1056 -0.84 -27.61 12.36
CA ASP A 1056 -1.44 -28.55 11.38
C ASP A 1056 -2.91 -28.19 11.10
N GLY A 1057 -3.19 -26.88 11.02
CA GLY A 1057 -4.54 -26.32 10.98
C GLY A 1057 -5.17 -26.25 9.58
N LEU A 1058 -4.39 -26.49 8.52
CA LEU A 1058 -4.86 -26.58 7.14
C LEU A 1058 -4.88 -28.03 6.69
N SER A 1059 -5.83 -28.39 5.83
CA SER A 1059 -6.01 -29.77 5.39
C SER A 1059 -5.16 -30.19 4.19
N GLY A 1060 -4.46 -29.25 3.56
CA GLY A 1060 -3.67 -29.39 2.33
C GLY A 1060 -2.80 -28.14 2.15
N ASN A 1061 -2.05 -28.11 1.05
CA ASN A 1061 -1.23 -26.96 0.63
C ASN A 1061 -2.09 -25.68 0.63
N ASP A 1062 -1.57 -24.55 1.10
CA ASP A 1062 -2.33 -23.29 1.02
C ASP A 1062 -2.38 -22.70 -0.40
N ASP A 1063 -1.47 -23.16 -1.27
CA ASP A 1063 -1.32 -22.85 -2.69
C ASP A 1063 -1.41 -21.35 -3.00
N CYS A 1064 -0.45 -20.61 -2.44
CA CYS A 1064 -0.35 -19.16 -2.58
C CYS A 1064 -1.63 -18.42 -2.15
N GLY A 1065 -2.30 -18.91 -1.09
CA GLY A 1065 -3.48 -18.29 -0.52
C GLY A 1065 -4.81 -18.76 -1.10
N GLN A 1066 -4.85 -19.77 -1.96
CA GLN A 1066 -6.09 -20.27 -2.55
C GLN A 1066 -7.02 -20.91 -1.51
N MET A 1067 -6.50 -21.78 -0.63
CA MET A 1067 -7.27 -22.36 0.49
C MET A 1067 -7.76 -21.27 1.44
N SER A 1068 -6.87 -20.35 1.79
CA SER A 1068 -7.21 -19.19 2.60
C SER A 1068 -8.30 -18.30 1.97
N ALA A 1069 -8.27 -18.06 0.66
CA ALA A 1069 -9.32 -17.32 -0.04
C ALA A 1069 -10.67 -18.07 -0.05
N TRP A 1070 -10.65 -19.40 -0.18
CA TRP A 1070 -11.86 -20.21 -0.07
C TRP A 1070 -12.53 -20.04 1.29
N TYR A 1071 -11.73 -20.09 2.37
CA TYR A 1071 -12.22 -19.84 3.73
C TYR A 1071 -12.85 -18.47 3.84
N VAL A 1072 -12.16 -17.40 3.41
CA VAL A 1072 -12.65 -16.02 3.53
C VAL A 1072 -13.99 -15.82 2.80
N PHE A 1073 -14.12 -16.35 1.58
CA PHE A 1073 -15.40 -16.32 0.84
C PHE A 1073 -16.52 -17.08 1.59
N THR A 1074 -16.26 -18.34 1.94
CA THR A 1074 -17.24 -19.16 2.66
C THR A 1074 -17.64 -18.55 4.00
N ALA A 1075 -16.69 -17.93 4.70
CA ALA A 1075 -16.89 -17.23 5.95
C ALA A 1075 -17.83 -16.01 5.77
N MET A 1076 -17.69 -15.25 4.67
CA MET A 1076 -18.64 -14.21 4.24
C MET A 1076 -20.03 -14.75 3.87
N GLY A 1077 -20.15 -16.05 3.60
CA GLY A 1077 -21.39 -16.74 3.30
C GLY A 1077 -21.71 -16.91 1.81
N PHE A 1078 -20.73 -16.72 0.92
CA PHE A 1078 -20.88 -16.93 -0.52
C PHE A 1078 -19.57 -17.26 -1.23
N TYR A 1079 -19.62 -17.89 -2.40
CA TYR A 1079 -18.43 -18.31 -3.15
C TYR A 1079 -18.57 -18.13 -4.67
N PRO A 1080 -17.50 -17.72 -5.39
CA PRO A 1080 -17.49 -17.65 -6.85
C PRO A 1080 -17.33 -19.04 -7.47
N VAL A 1081 -18.44 -19.78 -7.65
CA VAL A 1081 -18.40 -21.11 -8.30
C VAL A 1081 -17.89 -21.00 -9.74
N ASP A 1082 -18.36 -20.00 -10.47
CA ASP A 1082 -17.83 -19.58 -11.77
C ASP A 1082 -17.15 -18.22 -11.59
N PRO A 1083 -15.81 -18.19 -11.41
CA PRO A 1083 -15.05 -16.96 -11.29
C PRO A 1083 -15.33 -15.90 -12.36
N VAL A 1084 -15.59 -16.30 -13.61
CA VAL A 1084 -15.76 -15.37 -14.74
C VAL A 1084 -17.20 -14.86 -14.86
N GLY A 1085 -18.18 -15.62 -14.37
CA GLY A 1085 -19.60 -15.29 -14.43
C GLY A 1085 -20.01 -14.03 -13.63
N GLY A 1086 -19.15 -13.51 -12.74
CA GLY A 1086 -19.41 -12.29 -11.97
C GLY A 1086 -20.48 -12.45 -10.88
N GLU A 1087 -20.85 -13.68 -10.54
CA GLU A 1087 -21.81 -14.03 -9.49
C GLU A 1087 -21.15 -14.81 -8.34
N TYR A 1088 -21.69 -14.62 -7.15
CA TYR A 1088 -21.30 -15.32 -5.93
C TYR A 1088 -22.49 -16.12 -5.41
N ILE A 1089 -22.34 -17.45 -5.34
CA ILE A 1089 -23.39 -18.37 -4.91
C ILE A 1089 -23.48 -18.34 -3.40
N LEU A 1090 -24.69 -18.13 -2.87
CA LEU A 1090 -24.95 -18.06 -1.43
C LEU A 1090 -24.83 -19.45 -0.79
N GLY A 1091 -24.08 -19.52 0.30
CA GLY A 1091 -23.97 -20.68 1.17
C GLY A 1091 -24.61 -20.40 2.53
N ALA A 1092 -23.81 -20.49 3.59
CA ALA A 1092 -24.11 -19.96 4.92
C ALA A 1092 -22.88 -19.25 5.49
N PRO A 1093 -23.04 -18.08 6.13
CA PRO A 1093 -21.94 -17.39 6.78
C PRO A 1093 -21.41 -18.19 7.97
N GLN A 1094 -20.09 -18.13 8.20
CA GLN A 1094 -19.43 -18.80 9.33
C GLN A 1094 -19.13 -17.86 10.50
N LEU A 1095 -19.41 -16.56 10.33
CA LEU A 1095 -19.26 -15.54 11.35
C LEU A 1095 -20.51 -14.66 11.48
N PRO A 1096 -20.77 -14.11 12.68
CA PRO A 1096 -21.95 -13.30 12.94
C PRO A 1096 -21.94 -11.94 12.22
N PHE A 1097 -20.77 -11.38 11.92
CA PHE A 1097 -20.65 -10.05 11.33
C PHE A 1097 -19.34 -9.89 10.56
N LEU A 1098 -19.42 -9.33 9.35
CA LEU A 1098 -18.29 -8.87 8.55
C LEU A 1098 -18.59 -7.51 7.91
N GLN A 1099 -17.60 -6.65 7.85
CA GLN A 1099 -17.61 -5.44 7.03
C GLN A 1099 -16.35 -5.43 6.16
N LEU A 1100 -16.55 -5.26 4.85
CA LEU A 1100 -15.50 -5.08 3.86
C LEU A 1100 -15.54 -3.63 3.37
N GLU A 1101 -14.40 -2.94 3.46
CA GLU A 1101 -14.20 -1.63 2.84
C GLU A 1101 -14.03 -1.81 1.32
N LEU A 1102 -14.78 -1.02 0.56
CA LEU A 1102 -14.80 -1.07 -0.91
C LEU A 1102 -14.31 0.28 -1.49
N PRO A 1103 -13.90 0.29 -2.77
CA PRO A 1103 -13.49 1.53 -3.44
C PRO A 1103 -14.52 2.66 -3.34
N GLY A 1104 -14.03 3.90 -3.23
CA GLY A 1104 -14.86 5.09 -3.15
C GLY A 1104 -15.54 5.31 -1.79
N GLY A 1105 -15.00 4.72 -0.71
CA GLY A 1105 -15.52 4.88 0.66
C GLY A 1105 -16.82 4.13 0.91
N LYS A 1106 -17.14 3.15 0.06
CA LYS A 1106 -18.32 2.29 0.20
C LYS A 1106 -18.00 1.12 1.11
N ARG A 1107 -19.05 0.47 1.62
CA ARG A 1107 -18.90 -0.69 2.50
C ARG A 1107 -19.88 -1.78 2.12
N PHE A 1108 -19.39 -3.01 2.10
CA PHE A 1108 -20.21 -4.21 2.12
C PHE A 1108 -20.29 -4.73 3.55
N THR A 1109 -21.49 -4.94 4.08
CA THR A 1109 -21.69 -5.49 5.42
C THR A 1109 -22.48 -6.79 5.33
N MET A 1110 -21.96 -7.85 5.92
CA MET A 1110 -22.67 -9.10 6.13
C MET A 1110 -23.03 -9.28 7.61
N GLU A 1111 -24.28 -9.70 7.87
CA GLU A 1111 -24.74 -10.07 9.20
C GLU A 1111 -25.45 -11.42 9.20
N ALA A 1112 -25.05 -12.30 10.13
CA ALA A 1112 -25.71 -13.57 10.38
C ALA A 1112 -26.47 -13.52 11.72
N ARG A 1113 -27.75 -13.16 11.67
CA ARG A 1113 -28.57 -12.99 12.87
C ARG A 1113 -29.02 -14.35 13.41
N GLY A 1114 -28.64 -14.63 14.64
CA GLY A 1114 -28.97 -15.88 15.32
C GLY A 1114 -28.01 -17.03 15.01
N LEU A 1115 -26.88 -16.78 14.33
CA LEU A 1115 -25.83 -17.77 14.12
C LEU A 1115 -25.35 -18.32 15.46
N SER A 1116 -25.35 -19.65 15.58
CA SER A 1116 -24.85 -20.41 16.74
C SER A 1116 -24.63 -21.85 16.30
N ASP A 1117 -23.98 -22.67 17.13
CA ASP A 1117 -23.74 -24.08 16.81
C ASP A 1117 -25.03 -24.87 16.53
N GLY A 1118 -26.13 -24.49 17.19
CA GLY A 1118 -27.46 -25.07 16.95
C GLY A 1118 -28.21 -24.48 15.75
N LYS A 1119 -27.79 -23.31 15.22
CA LYS A 1119 -28.47 -22.58 14.14
C LYS A 1119 -27.54 -22.31 12.98
N LYS A 1120 -27.27 -23.36 12.19
CA LYS A 1120 -26.36 -23.35 11.04
C LYS A 1120 -27.04 -23.16 9.68
N TYR A 1121 -28.36 -23.24 9.63
CA TYR A 1121 -29.11 -23.12 8.39
C TYR A 1121 -29.60 -21.71 8.13
N VAL A 1122 -29.75 -21.33 6.87
CA VAL A 1122 -30.28 -20.02 6.47
C VAL A 1122 -31.78 -20.12 6.26
N GLN A 1123 -32.56 -19.38 7.04
CA GLN A 1123 -34.00 -19.23 6.88
C GLN A 1123 -34.36 -18.23 5.78
N SER A 1124 -33.65 -17.10 5.74
CA SER A 1124 -33.87 -16.06 4.72
C SER A 1124 -32.64 -15.17 4.56
N VAL A 1125 -32.53 -14.57 3.38
CA VAL A 1125 -31.46 -13.64 3.01
C VAL A 1125 -32.09 -12.35 2.48
N SER A 1126 -31.55 -11.21 2.89
CA SER A 1126 -31.97 -9.91 2.35
C SER A 1126 -30.78 -9.01 2.01
N TRP A 1127 -30.91 -8.27 0.93
CA TRP A 1127 -29.97 -7.23 0.49
C TRP A 1127 -30.65 -5.87 0.68
N ASN A 1128 -30.10 -5.04 1.58
CA ASN A 1128 -30.67 -3.74 1.94
C ASN A 1128 -32.18 -3.83 2.30
N GLY A 1129 -32.56 -4.88 3.03
CA GLY A 1129 -33.93 -5.14 3.47
C GLY A 1129 -34.84 -5.80 2.43
N LYS A 1130 -34.39 -5.98 1.18
CA LYS A 1130 -35.15 -6.68 0.14
C LYS A 1130 -34.77 -8.16 0.09
N PRO A 1131 -35.72 -9.11 0.02
CA PRO A 1131 -35.41 -10.53 -0.09
C PRO A 1131 -34.52 -10.85 -1.30
N VAL A 1132 -33.53 -11.71 -1.09
CA VAL A 1132 -32.72 -12.29 -2.17
C VAL A 1132 -33.28 -13.66 -2.51
N THR A 1133 -33.88 -13.81 -3.69
CA THR A 1133 -34.58 -15.04 -4.10
C THR A 1133 -33.82 -15.90 -5.10
N GLY A 1134 -32.74 -15.38 -5.70
CA GLY A 1134 -31.96 -16.07 -6.74
C GLY A 1134 -30.84 -16.97 -6.25
N GLY A 1135 -30.54 -16.98 -4.94
CA GLY A 1135 -29.46 -17.80 -4.39
C GLY A 1135 -28.04 -17.30 -4.73
N SER A 1136 -27.89 -16.14 -5.37
CA SER A 1136 -26.60 -15.51 -5.68
C SER A 1136 -26.63 -13.98 -5.49
N LEU A 1137 -25.45 -13.37 -5.47
CA LEU A 1137 -25.24 -11.92 -5.58
C LEU A 1137 -24.23 -11.63 -6.67
N THR A 1138 -24.44 -10.56 -7.44
CA THR A 1138 -23.46 -10.14 -8.45
C THR A 1138 -22.36 -9.27 -7.85
N HIS A 1139 -21.16 -9.33 -8.44
CA HIS A 1139 -20.05 -8.46 -8.07
C HIS A 1139 -20.42 -6.97 -8.16
N ALA A 1140 -21.12 -6.57 -9.22
CA ALA A 1140 -21.63 -5.20 -9.39
C ALA A 1140 -22.61 -4.79 -8.28
N THR A 1141 -23.34 -5.73 -7.68
CA THR A 1141 -24.22 -5.46 -6.52
C THR A 1141 -23.39 -5.21 -5.27
N ILE A 1142 -22.38 -6.03 -5.00
CA ILE A 1142 -21.47 -5.87 -3.87
C ILE A 1142 -20.73 -4.52 -3.96
N LEU A 1143 -20.18 -4.16 -5.12
CA LEU A 1143 -19.45 -2.89 -5.34
C LEU A 1143 -20.29 -1.61 -5.18
N LYS A 1144 -21.61 -1.71 -5.12
CA LYS A 1144 -22.48 -0.56 -4.78
C LYS A 1144 -22.45 -0.26 -3.28
N GLY A 1145 -21.95 -1.18 -2.46
CA GLY A 1145 -22.08 -1.14 -1.01
C GLY A 1145 -23.51 -1.47 -0.57
N GLY A 1146 -23.63 -1.90 0.68
CA GLY A 1146 -24.91 -2.32 1.23
C GLY A 1146 -24.76 -3.39 2.31
N ARG A 1147 -25.91 -3.90 2.75
CA ARG A 1147 -26.01 -4.85 3.85
C ARG A 1147 -26.68 -6.14 3.39
N LEU A 1148 -25.96 -7.24 3.47
CA LEU A 1148 -26.43 -8.60 3.30
C LEU A 1148 -26.77 -9.19 4.67
N VAL A 1149 -28.05 -9.49 4.92
CA VAL A 1149 -28.50 -10.03 6.22
C VAL A 1149 -29.03 -11.44 6.01
N PHE A 1150 -28.40 -12.40 6.69
CA PHE A 1150 -28.85 -13.77 6.85
C PHE A 1150 -29.63 -13.90 8.18
N ILE A 1151 -30.78 -14.56 8.14
CA ILE A 1151 -31.50 -15.02 9.33
C ILE A 1151 -31.23 -16.50 9.50
N MET A 1152 -30.62 -16.88 10.62
CA MET A 1152 -30.18 -18.26 10.87
C MET A 1152 -31.23 -19.05 11.67
N THR A 1153 -31.31 -20.35 11.41
CA THR A 1153 -32.28 -21.28 12.01
C THR A 1153 -31.66 -22.66 12.26
N ASP A 1154 -32.28 -23.44 13.13
CA ASP A 1154 -31.97 -24.85 13.41
C ASP A 1154 -32.69 -25.81 12.44
N LYS A 1155 -33.68 -25.30 11.69
CA LYS A 1155 -34.45 -26.06 10.71
C LYS A 1155 -33.78 -26.05 9.34
N LYS A 1156 -33.52 -27.24 8.80
CA LYS A 1156 -33.04 -27.40 7.44
C LYS A 1156 -34.09 -26.86 6.43
N PRO A 1157 -33.70 -25.99 5.49
CA PRO A 1157 -34.61 -25.39 4.51
C PRO A 1157 -35.05 -26.38 3.42
#